data_AF-A0A850MCH5-F1
#
_entry.id   AF-A0A850MCH5-F1
#
_cell.length_a   1.000
_cell.length_b   1.000
_cell.length_c   1.000
_cell.angle_alpha   90.00
_cell.angle_beta   90.00
_cell.angle_gamma   90.00
#
_symmetry.space_group_name_H-M   'P 1'
#
loop_
_entity.id
_entity.type
_entity.pdbx_description
1 polymer ?
#
loop_
_entity_poly.entity_id
_entity_poly.type
_entity_poly.pdbx_seq_one_letter_code
_entity_poly.pdbx_strand_id
1 'polypeptide(L)'
;MRKIVTVLSVVVIFSLLAMPWGRVGQFSDAARVNGARWELTLKADAPFNISKNADFETFKSQGNGSAGNPYILENYVINASGFGVHGILINNTDAYFILLNCTVTNTDAGFEGIRLENVTNGNLTKNVVNNSGQAGIFVSNSAHNTLMNNIVNNSATTGIYLGSSDDNVLINNTAEYSVGYYGFHITDSNNNALANNTASNNWNLTWGRGICLQSNSNFNNLTGNTANNNGRHGIHLLDSDNNKLTDNTVSNNGLNGIYLEFSFENTLTHNTVKYNAQHGIMLDNSERNTLTHNTVNNNTQHGIYLFDSCWRNTLTHNTVNNNTGTGIRLYAGVTTENNVSHNFIISNGNYGITVEPGSNLFYWNCIWLNNPDQILDVAFLNTWVENIYDEAGDWDGDGLLNGDEYSIGTSSFSNDTDSDRIPDGWEVANSLDPLNTTDASDDFDLDGLTNLGEYLNTTNPNNPDTDADGLNDSAELFLYLTNATNPDTDADGLNDSAEVLIYPTNATNPDTDADGLNDSAELFLYLTNATNPDTDGDLIPDGWEIENNLLPLLFDSPYDNDSDYLSNYLEYQYGTNPHDSDTDGDGYSDGAEVIAGTDPLDPNDLPPKDSNWLPIAIIISSVAIAASIVIFGFLHRLRPIKPTPPSPKSAPPAPKKPGKGP
;
A
#
# COMPACT_ATOMS: atom_id res chain seq x y z
N MET A 1 34.23 -5.86 -24.03
CA MET A 1 33.95 -6.53 -25.33
C MET A 1 33.29 -7.85 -24.98
N ARG A 2 32.13 -8.21 -25.56
CA ARG A 2 31.12 -9.14 -24.97
C ARG A 2 30.43 -8.48 -23.74
N LYS A 3 29.09 -8.46 -23.54
CA LYS A 3 27.97 -9.42 -23.70
C LYS A 3 27.90 -10.43 -22.53
N ILE A 4 26.74 -10.74 -21.92
CA ILE A 4 25.34 -10.63 -22.40
C ILE A 4 24.30 -10.54 -21.25
N VAL A 5 23.14 -9.87 -21.49
CA VAL A 5 21.73 -10.06 -21.00
C VAL A 5 21.41 -10.49 -19.54
N THR A 6 20.30 -10.15 -18.83
CA THR A 6 19.25 -9.08 -18.70
C THR A 6 18.34 -9.57 -17.51
N VAL A 7 17.65 -8.76 -16.68
CA VAL A 7 16.20 -8.36 -16.75
C VAL A 7 15.83 -7.58 -15.46
N LEU A 8 15.22 -6.38 -15.58
CA LEU A 8 13.92 -6.01 -14.97
C LEU A 8 13.46 -4.62 -15.52
N SER A 9 12.30 -4.11 -15.11
CA SER A 9 11.57 -3.02 -15.79
C SER A 9 11.24 -1.79 -14.93
N VAL A 10 11.21 -0.62 -15.59
CA VAL A 10 10.18 0.46 -15.55
C VAL A 10 9.44 0.65 -14.21
N VAL A 11 9.41 1.83 -13.56
CA VAL A 11 9.19 3.19 -14.14
C VAL A 11 10.41 4.14 -13.91
N VAL A 12 10.41 5.49 -13.77
CA VAL A 12 9.39 6.57 -13.67
C VAL A 12 9.89 7.88 -14.36
N ILE A 13 8.98 8.84 -14.58
CA ILE A 13 9.18 10.29 -14.90
C ILE A 13 10.03 10.65 -16.14
N PHE A 14 9.38 11.35 -17.08
CA PHE A 14 9.99 12.52 -17.75
C PHE A 14 8.95 13.65 -17.83
N SER A 15 9.38 14.89 -17.53
CA SER A 15 8.52 16.07 -17.44
C SER A 15 8.38 16.82 -18.78
N LEU A 16 7.40 17.72 -18.87
CA LEU A 16 7.08 18.51 -20.06
C LEU A 16 8.26 19.38 -20.53
N LEU A 17 8.34 19.64 -21.85
CA LEU A 17 8.51 20.99 -22.40
C LEU A 17 8.27 21.05 -23.93
N ALA A 18 8.02 22.27 -24.42
CA ALA A 18 7.89 22.71 -25.84
C ALA A 18 6.66 22.26 -26.66
N MET A 19 5.88 23.26 -27.11
CA MET A 19 4.85 23.15 -28.15
C MET A 19 5.48 23.15 -29.57
N PRO A 20 4.71 22.87 -30.65
CA PRO A 20 4.06 23.99 -31.34
C PRO A 20 2.62 23.71 -31.83
N TRP A 21 1.93 24.77 -32.26
CA TRP A 21 0.58 24.72 -32.82
C TRP A 21 0.48 23.96 -34.14
N GLY A 22 -0.70 23.36 -34.38
CA GLY A 22 -1.36 23.44 -35.69
C GLY A 22 -1.38 22.17 -36.55
N ARG A 23 -2.42 21.35 -36.37
CA ARG A 23 -3.04 20.64 -37.51
C ARG A 23 -4.51 20.28 -37.27
N VAL A 24 -5.41 20.89 -38.02
CA VAL A 24 -6.75 20.33 -38.26
C VAL A 24 -6.55 19.10 -39.14
N GLY A 25 -6.97 17.91 -38.69
CA GLY A 25 -6.66 16.66 -39.38
C GLY A 25 -7.38 15.43 -38.86
N GLN A 26 -8.59 15.21 -39.38
CA GLN A 26 -9.24 13.90 -39.56
C GLN A 26 -9.00 12.84 -38.46
N PHE A 27 -9.89 12.79 -37.46
CA PHE A 27 -10.23 11.49 -36.87
C PHE A 27 -10.91 10.62 -37.95
N SER A 28 -10.52 9.36 -38.05
CA SER A 28 -11.03 8.42 -39.05
C SER A 28 -11.79 7.29 -38.37
N ASP A 29 -13.00 6.98 -38.87
CA ASP A 29 -13.88 5.98 -38.27
C ASP A 29 -13.30 4.57 -38.33
N ALA A 30 -13.27 3.88 -37.18
CA ALA A 30 -12.71 2.54 -37.05
C ALA A 30 -13.59 1.56 -36.23
N ALA A 31 -14.92 1.72 -36.26
CA ALA A 31 -15.87 0.74 -35.72
C ALA A 31 -16.60 0.02 -36.86
N ARG A 32 -16.12 -1.16 -37.28
CA ARG A 32 -16.74 -1.94 -38.38
C ARG A 32 -17.84 -2.88 -37.86
N VAL A 33 -19.09 -2.45 -37.99
CA VAL A 33 -20.25 -3.35 -38.10
C VAL A 33 -20.85 -3.17 -39.51
N ASN A 34 -21.47 -4.22 -40.05
CA ASN A 34 -21.84 -4.27 -41.47
C ASN A 34 -22.91 -3.24 -41.86
N GLY A 35 -22.74 -2.61 -43.03
CA GLY A 35 -23.87 -2.21 -43.87
C GLY A 35 -23.97 -0.74 -44.29
N ALA A 36 -23.37 0.20 -43.56
CA ALA A 36 -23.34 1.61 -43.97
C ALA A 36 -22.13 2.35 -43.37
N ARG A 37 -21.47 3.20 -44.16
CA ARG A 37 -20.85 4.41 -43.60
C ARG A 37 -22.00 5.38 -43.33
N TRP A 38 -22.25 5.66 -42.06
CA TRP A 38 -23.09 6.79 -41.66
C TRP A 38 -22.26 8.07 -41.84
N GLU A 39 -22.17 8.55 -43.09
CA GLU A 39 -21.56 9.86 -43.36
C GLU A 39 -22.43 10.92 -42.68
N LEU A 40 -21.96 11.41 -41.54
CA LEU A 40 -22.66 12.36 -40.68
C LEU A 40 -22.93 13.65 -41.46
N THR A 41 -24.11 13.74 -42.05
CA THR A 41 -24.45 14.79 -43.01
C THR A 41 -24.87 16.04 -42.25
N LEU A 42 -23.88 16.89 -41.98
CA LEU A 42 -24.04 18.17 -41.30
C LEU A 42 -25.00 19.08 -42.07
N LYS A 43 -26.02 19.59 -41.38
CA LYS A 43 -27.05 20.48 -41.91
C LYS A 43 -26.55 21.92 -41.81
N ALA A 44 -26.00 22.47 -42.88
CA ALA A 44 -25.67 23.89 -42.93
C ALA A 44 -26.98 24.72 -42.94
N ASP A 45 -27.16 25.60 -41.95
CA ASP A 45 -28.38 26.37 -41.78
C ASP A 45 -28.11 27.78 -41.21
N ALA A 46 -29.12 28.66 -41.29
CA ALA A 46 -29.10 29.97 -40.67
C ALA A 46 -29.41 29.89 -39.16
N PRO A 47 -29.11 30.94 -38.37
CA PRO A 47 -29.57 31.03 -36.99
C PRO A 47 -31.10 30.94 -36.90
N PHE A 48 -31.61 30.16 -35.94
CA PHE A 48 -33.06 29.93 -35.79
C PHE A 48 -33.56 30.15 -34.36
N ASN A 49 -34.86 30.42 -34.26
CA ASN A 49 -35.58 30.79 -33.04
C ASN A 49 -36.84 29.94 -32.89
N ILE A 50 -36.97 29.27 -31.75
CA ILE A 50 -38.16 28.54 -31.30
C ILE A 50 -38.75 29.32 -30.12
N SER A 51 -39.91 29.94 -30.34
CA SER A 51 -40.50 30.91 -29.39
C SER A 51 -41.59 30.35 -28.47
N LYS A 52 -41.91 29.06 -28.64
CA LYS A 52 -42.96 28.29 -27.95
C LYS A 52 -42.99 26.86 -28.48
N ASN A 53 -43.68 25.96 -27.77
CA ASN A 53 -43.93 24.57 -28.17
C ASN A 53 -44.39 24.39 -29.63
N ALA A 54 -45.26 25.29 -30.12
CA ALA A 54 -45.85 25.17 -31.46
C ALA A 54 -44.84 25.40 -32.61
N ASP A 55 -43.68 26.02 -32.36
CA ASP A 55 -42.67 26.22 -33.41
C ASP A 55 -41.89 24.92 -33.70
N PHE A 56 -41.81 24.00 -32.72
CA PHE A 56 -41.28 22.65 -32.91
C PHE A 56 -42.10 21.77 -33.88
N GLU A 57 -43.33 22.13 -34.24
CA GLU A 57 -44.11 21.42 -35.27
C GLU A 57 -43.41 21.35 -36.63
N THR A 58 -42.47 22.27 -36.88
CA THR A 58 -41.57 22.23 -38.06
C THR A 58 -40.59 21.05 -38.02
N PHE A 59 -40.27 20.54 -36.83
CA PHE A 59 -39.35 19.42 -36.58
C PHE A 59 -40.07 18.10 -36.22
N LYS A 60 -41.41 18.03 -36.24
CA LYS A 60 -42.21 16.87 -35.74
C LYS A 60 -41.99 15.51 -36.40
N SER A 61 -41.23 15.45 -37.49
CA SER A 61 -40.71 14.18 -38.04
C SER A 61 -39.62 13.55 -37.16
N GLN A 62 -39.06 14.33 -36.24
CA GLN A 62 -37.96 14.01 -35.33
C GLN A 62 -38.40 14.02 -33.85
N GLY A 63 -39.72 13.97 -33.54
CA GLY A 63 -40.24 13.90 -32.17
C GLY A 63 -41.67 14.43 -31.99
N ASN A 64 -42.22 14.36 -30.78
CA ASN A 64 -43.50 14.97 -30.42
C ASN A 64 -43.49 15.81 -29.12
N GLY A 65 -42.31 16.08 -28.56
CA GLY A 65 -42.16 16.95 -27.38
C GLY A 65 -42.49 16.29 -26.04
N SER A 66 -42.70 14.97 -25.98
CA SER A 66 -42.93 14.23 -24.73
C SER A 66 -41.65 13.54 -24.24
N ALA A 67 -41.57 13.22 -22.94
CA ALA A 67 -40.40 12.59 -22.32
C ALA A 67 -39.94 11.29 -23.01
N GLY A 68 -40.88 10.50 -23.56
CA GLY A 68 -40.58 9.27 -24.30
C GLY A 68 -40.33 9.46 -25.80
N ASN A 69 -40.50 10.67 -26.34
CA ASN A 69 -40.31 10.99 -27.76
C ASN A 69 -40.03 12.51 -27.94
N PRO A 70 -38.89 13.02 -27.44
CA PRO A 70 -38.54 14.44 -27.47
C PRO A 70 -38.32 14.94 -28.91
N TYR A 71 -38.46 16.24 -29.15
CA TYR A 71 -38.08 16.85 -30.43
C TYR A 71 -36.56 16.84 -30.61
N ILE A 72 -36.05 16.14 -31.63
CA ILE A 72 -34.61 16.07 -31.91
C ILE A 72 -34.21 17.13 -32.95
N LEU A 73 -33.27 17.98 -32.56
CA LEU A 73 -32.59 18.96 -33.41
C LEU A 73 -31.11 18.57 -33.48
N GLU A 74 -30.73 17.79 -34.49
CA GLU A 74 -29.40 17.21 -34.58
C GLU A 74 -28.55 17.69 -35.78
N ASN A 75 -27.23 17.72 -35.59
CA ASN A 75 -26.20 17.85 -36.63
C ASN A 75 -26.24 19.16 -37.43
N TYR A 76 -26.76 20.24 -36.86
CA TYR A 76 -26.76 21.57 -37.49
C TYR A 76 -25.40 22.26 -37.43
N VAL A 77 -25.04 23.01 -38.47
CA VAL A 77 -23.84 23.86 -38.51
C VAL A 77 -24.27 25.27 -38.90
N ILE A 78 -24.13 26.18 -37.94
CA ILE A 78 -24.62 27.55 -38.00
C ILE A 78 -23.44 28.52 -37.92
N ASN A 79 -23.39 29.47 -38.84
CA ASN A 79 -22.49 30.63 -38.78
C ASN A 79 -23.37 31.87 -38.65
N ALA A 80 -23.32 32.51 -37.48
CA ALA A 80 -24.25 33.58 -37.09
C ALA A 80 -23.71 35.00 -37.36
N SER A 81 -22.57 35.12 -38.04
CA SER A 81 -21.90 36.39 -38.28
C SER A 81 -22.67 37.30 -39.24
N GLY A 82 -22.92 38.54 -38.82
CA GLY A 82 -23.64 39.55 -39.59
C GLY A 82 -25.18 39.42 -39.56
N PHE A 83 -25.74 38.53 -38.73
CA PHE A 83 -27.19 38.37 -38.59
C PHE A 83 -27.79 39.22 -37.45
N GLY A 84 -27.01 39.62 -36.44
CA GLY A 84 -27.51 40.37 -35.28
C GLY A 84 -28.54 39.62 -34.43
N VAL A 85 -28.33 38.30 -34.25
CA VAL A 85 -29.18 37.41 -33.43
C VAL A 85 -28.34 36.33 -32.73
N HIS A 86 -28.92 35.66 -31.73
CA HIS A 86 -28.36 34.45 -31.11
C HIS A 86 -28.25 33.32 -32.15
N GLY A 87 -27.26 32.45 -32.05
CA GLY A 87 -27.05 31.37 -33.01
C GLY A 87 -28.17 30.32 -33.01
N ILE A 88 -28.60 29.91 -31.81
CA ILE A 88 -29.81 29.13 -31.56
C ILE A 88 -30.53 29.76 -30.38
N LEU A 89 -31.80 30.15 -30.55
CA LEU A 89 -32.66 30.59 -29.47
C LEU A 89 -33.82 29.59 -29.29
N ILE A 90 -33.99 29.10 -28.06
CA ILE A 90 -35.17 28.33 -27.64
C ILE A 90 -35.73 29.04 -26.40
N ASN A 91 -37.01 29.40 -26.43
CA ASN A 91 -37.65 30.09 -25.32
C ASN A 91 -39.11 29.69 -25.10
N ASN A 92 -39.59 29.93 -23.89
CA ASN A 92 -40.99 29.74 -23.46
C ASN A 92 -41.53 28.34 -23.80
N THR A 93 -40.83 27.29 -23.38
CA THR A 93 -41.19 25.91 -23.70
C THR A 93 -40.95 24.92 -22.56
N ASP A 94 -41.93 24.04 -22.35
CA ASP A 94 -41.89 22.89 -21.44
C ASP A 94 -41.81 21.54 -22.19
N ALA A 95 -41.80 21.59 -23.52
CA ALA A 95 -41.71 20.41 -24.38
C ALA A 95 -40.30 19.80 -24.31
N TYR A 96 -40.22 18.48 -24.18
CA TYR A 96 -38.95 17.76 -24.17
C TYR A 96 -38.27 17.87 -25.54
N PHE A 97 -37.02 18.32 -25.58
CA PHE A 97 -36.22 18.40 -26.80
C PHE A 97 -34.77 17.97 -26.58
N ILE A 98 -34.11 17.51 -27.64
CA ILE A 98 -32.68 17.21 -27.66
C ILE A 98 -32.02 18.07 -28.74
N LEU A 99 -31.14 18.98 -28.34
CA LEU A 99 -30.19 19.65 -29.23
C LEU A 99 -28.90 18.82 -29.24
N LEU A 100 -28.60 18.14 -30.35
CA LEU A 100 -27.57 17.11 -30.43
C LEU A 100 -26.51 17.43 -31.48
N ASN A 101 -25.24 17.52 -31.05
CA ASN A 101 -24.10 17.60 -31.96
C ASN A 101 -24.19 18.79 -32.96
N CYS A 102 -24.82 19.89 -32.55
CA CYS A 102 -24.93 21.11 -33.33
C CYS A 102 -23.71 22.01 -33.08
N THR A 103 -23.20 22.64 -34.13
CA THR A 103 -22.07 23.56 -34.09
C THR A 103 -22.51 24.98 -34.40
N VAL A 104 -22.31 25.91 -33.47
CA VAL A 104 -22.58 27.34 -33.63
C VAL A 104 -21.26 28.11 -33.69
N THR A 105 -21.14 29.05 -34.63
CA THR A 105 -19.93 29.84 -34.82
C THR A 105 -20.21 31.33 -35.04
N ASN A 106 -19.34 32.19 -34.50
CA ASN A 106 -19.22 33.61 -34.81
C ASN A 106 -20.52 34.43 -34.62
N THR A 107 -21.18 34.36 -33.45
CA THR A 107 -22.30 35.27 -33.17
C THR A 107 -21.82 36.70 -33.01
N ASP A 108 -22.62 37.67 -33.47
CA ASP A 108 -22.27 39.09 -33.36
C ASP A 108 -22.25 39.57 -31.89
N ALA A 109 -21.55 40.68 -31.64
CA ALA A 109 -21.39 41.24 -30.30
C ALA A 109 -22.75 41.50 -29.61
N GLY A 110 -22.91 41.00 -28.38
CA GLY A 110 -24.17 41.06 -27.63
C GLY A 110 -25.12 39.88 -27.83
N PHE A 111 -24.73 38.86 -28.62
CA PHE A 111 -25.57 37.68 -28.87
C PHE A 111 -24.88 36.37 -28.48
N GLU A 112 -25.59 35.52 -27.74
CA GLU A 112 -25.10 34.21 -27.31
C GLU A 112 -25.14 33.15 -28.40
N GLY A 113 -24.29 32.13 -28.28
CA GLY A 113 -24.24 30.99 -29.20
C GLY A 113 -25.53 30.16 -29.15
N ILE A 114 -25.86 29.64 -27.97
CA ILE A 114 -27.10 28.91 -27.68
C ILE A 114 -27.77 29.57 -26.47
N ARG A 115 -29.04 29.97 -26.61
CA ARG A 115 -29.82 30.64 -25.56
C ARG A 115 -31.08 29.85 -25.22
N LEU A 116 -31.24 29.51 -23.94
CA LEU A 116 -32.45 28.97 -23.31
C LEU A 116 -33.03 30.04 -22.38
N GLU A 117 -34.30 30.40 -22.56
CA GLU A 117 -34.98 31.42 -21.75
C GLU A 117 -36.44 31.02 -21.46
N ASN A 118 -36.83 30.87 -20.19
CA ASN A 118 -38.10 30.25 -19.79
C ASN A 118 -38.25 28.82 -20.37
N VAL A 119 -37.25 27.96 -20.15
CA VAL A 119 -37.19 26.60 -20.73
C VAL A 119 -37.09 25.54 -19.63
N THR A 120 -37.82 24.44 -19.81
CA THR A 120 -37.60 23.21 -19.05
C THR A 120 -37.58 21.99 -19.96
N ASN A 121 -37.07 20.86 -19.45
CA ASN A 121 -36.94 19.58 -20.17
C ASN A 121 -36.01 19.59 -21.41
N GLY A 122 -35.15 20.60 -21.56
CA GLY A 122 -34.18 20.69 -22.65
C GLY A 122 -32.92 19.86 -22.41
N ASN A 123 -32.51 19.06 -23.39
CA ASN A 123 -31.25 18.31 -23.37
C ASN A 123 -30.29 18.83 -24.45
N LEU A 124 -29.22 19.50 -24.04
CA LEU A 124 -28.13 19.97 -24.90
C LEU A 124 -26.99 18.96 -24.78
N THR A 125 -26.80 18.09 -25.79
CA THR A 125 -25.75 17.07 -25.79
C THR A 125 -24.74 17.27 -26.92
N LYS A 126 -23.44 17.26 -26.60
CA LYS A 126 -22.31 17.30 -27.57
C LYS A 126 -22.29 18.51 -28.51
N ASN A 127 -22.94 19.61 -28.16
CA ASN A 127 -22.93 20.81 -29.01
C ASN A 127 -21.60 21.56 -28.88
N VAL A 128 -21.20 22.27 -29.94
CA VAL A 128 -19.96 23.04 -29.98
C VAL A 128 -20.28 24.49 -30.28
N VAL A 129 -19.84 25.41 -29.43
CA VAL A 129 -19.94 26.86 -29.65
C VAL A 129 -18.55 27.46 -29.75
N ASN A 130 -18.25 28.18 -30.83
CA ASN A 130 -16.98 28.88 -31.00
C ASN A 130 -17.20 30.36 -31.34
N ASN A 131 -16.38 31.25 -30.76
CA ASN A 131 -16.40 32.69 -31.07
C ASN A 131 -17.78 33.34 -30.83
N SER A 132 -18.36 33.20 -29.64
CA SER A 132 -19.64 33.86 -29.33
C SER A 132 -19.44 35.33 -28.95
N GLY A 133 -20.21 36.23 -29.55
CA GLY A 133 -20.18 37.67 -29.25
C GLY A 133 -20.78 38.08 -27.89
N GLN A 134 -21.38 37.14 -27.17
CA GLN A 134 -21.65 37.19 -25.74
C GLN A 134 -21.30 35.83 -25.13
N ALA A 135 -22.19 35.21 -24.36
CA ALA A 135 -21.93 33.91 -23.75
C ALA A 135 -22.04 32.75 -24.77
N GLY A 136 -21.36 31.63 -24.52
CA GLY A 136 -21.41 30.49 -25.43
C GLY A 136 -22.73 29.73 -25.33
N ILE A 137 -23.04 29.25 -24.13
CA ILE A 137 -24.37 28.73 -23.77
C ILE A 137 -24.92 29.57 -22.62
N PHE A 138 -26.17 30.00 -22.75
CA PHE A 138 -26.85 30.87 -21.78
C PHE A 138 -28.20 30.26 -21.44
N VAL A 139 -28.44 30.07 -20.15
CA VAL A 139 -29.65 29.48 -19.57
C VAL A 139 -30.19 30.49 -18.57
N SER A 140 -31.45 30.92 -18.73
CA SER A 140 -32.06 31.88 -17.82
C SER A 140 -33.52 31.61 -17.55
N ASN A 141 -33.98 31.82 -16.31
CA ASN A 141 -35.36 31.56 -15.88
C ASN A 141 -35.81 30.11 -16.24
N SER A 142 -34.89 29.15 -16.13
CA SER A 142 -35.00 27.82 -16.77
C SER A 142 -34.56 26.71 -15.82
N ALA A 143 -35.30 25.60 -15.78
CA ALA A 143 -35.09 24.52 -14.79
C ALA A 143 -35.21 23.11 -15.39
N HIS A 144 -34.60 22.11 -14.75
CA HIS A 144 -34.59 20.70 -15.20
C HIS A 144 -34.02 20.49 -16.62
N ASN A 145 -33.08 21.34 -17.06
CA ASN A 145 -32.36 21.17 -18.31
C ASN A 145 -31.07 20.37 -18.08
N THR A 146 -30.67 19.56 -19.06
CA THR A 146 -29.42 18.79 -19.05
C THR A 146 -28.46 19.34 -20.10
N LEU A 147 -27.29 19.79 -19.69
CA LEU A 147 -26.16 20.16 -20.56
C LEU A 147 -25.10 19.09 -20.39
N MET A 148 -24.82 18.30 -21.44
CA MET A 148 -23.91 17.15 -21.37
C MET A 148 -22.87 17.10 -22.51
N ASN A 149 -21.59 17.01 -22.16
CA ASN A 149 -20.45 16.97 -23.11
C ASN A 149 -20.41 18.14 -24.12
N ASN A 150 -20.97 19.31 -23.81
CA ASN A 150 -20.90 20.47 -24.72
C ASN A 150 -19.54 21.16 -24.60
N ILE A 151 -19.05 21.74 -25.71
CA ILE A 151 -17.76 22.44 -25.76
C ILE A 151 -18.01 23.90 -26.15
N VAL A 152 -17.52 24.82 -25.35
CA VAL A 152 -17.56 26.26 -25.59
C VAL A 152 -16.15 26.81 -25.63
N ASN A 153 -15.79 27.47 -26.74
CA ASN A 153 -14.47 28.06 -26.94
C ASN A 153 -14.58 29.55 -27.32
N ASN A 154 -13.72 30.39 -26.73
CA ASN A 154 -13.54 31.78 -27.13
C ASN A 154 -14.85 32.61 -27.07
N SER A 155 -15.55 32.54 -25.94
CA SER A 155 -16.72 33.37 -25.68
C SER A 155 -16.32 34.77 -25.21
N ALA A 156 -16.96 35.81 -25.76
CA ALA A 156 -16.64 37.21 -25.46
C ALA A 156 -16.90 37.59 -23.99
N THR A 157 -17.83 36.91 -23.31
CA THR A 157 -18.15 37.15 -21.90
C THR A 157 -17.96 35.89 -21.05
N THR A 158 -18.86 34.92 -21.16
CA THR A 158 -18.91 33.71 -20.31
C THR A 158 -19.00 32.46 -21.17
N GLY A 159 -18.35 31.36 -20.79
CA GLY A 159 -18.50 30.09 -21.49
C GLY A 159 -19.93 29.53 -21.36
N ILE A 160 -20.30 29.12 -20.15
CA ILE A 160 -21.65 28.62 -19.82
C ILE A 160 -22.24 29.45 -18.66
N TYR A 161 -23.42 30.04 -18.88
CA TYR A 161 -24.13 30.90 -17.92
C TYR A 161 -25.48 30.31 -17.51
N LEU A 162 -25.75 30.25 -16.20
CA LEU A 162 -27.05 29.99 -15.59
C LEU A 162 -27.44 31.19 -14.73
N GLY A 163 -28.62 31.78 -14.97
CA GLY A 163 -29.14 32.93 -14.22
C GLY A 163 -30.61 32.78 -13.85
N SER A 164 -30.97 32.87 -12.56
CA SER A 164 -32.34 32.58 -12.08
C SER A 164 -32.82 31.19 -12.56
N SER A 165 -31.96 30.17 -12.47
CA SER A 165 -32.11 28.89 -13.17
C SER A 165 -31.78 27.71 -12.26
N ASP A 166 -32.79 27.20 -11.55
CA ASP A 166 -32.66 26.13 -10.56
C ASP A 166 -32.71 24.71 -11.17
N ASP A 167 -32.25 23.71 -10.41
CA ASP A 167 -32.44 22.28 -10.70
C ASP A 167 -31.94 21.80 -12.10
N ASN A 168 -30.90 22.42 -12.67
CA ASN A 168 -30.28 21.99 -13.94
C ASN A 168 -29.05 21.09 -13.72
N VAL A 169 -28.71 20.30 -14.73
CA VAL A 169 -27.67 19.27 -14.68
C VAL A 169 -26.61 19.52 -15.75
N LEU A 170 -25.37 19.81 -15.33
CA LEU A 170 -24.21 20.11 -16.18
C LEU A 170 -23.17 19.00 -16.01
N ILE A 171 -23.01 18.13 -17.02
CA ILE A 171 -22.10 16.98 -16.98
C ILE A 171 -21.05 17.06 -18.10
N ASN A 172 -19.77 16.92 -17.76
CA ASN A 172 -18.64 16.84 -18.72
C ASN A 172 -18.55 18.03 -19.71
N ASN A 173 -19.11 19.20 -19.40
CA ASN A 173 -19.03 20.34 -20.32
C ASN A 173 -17.68 21.05 -20.20
N THR A 174 -17.20 21.60 -21.31
CA THR A 174 -15.90 22.28 -21.40
C THR A 174 -16.12 23.73 -21.80
N ALA A 175 -15.56 24.66 -21.03
CA ALA A 175 -15.63 26.10 -21.25
C ALA A 175 -14.21 26.71 -21.21
N GLU A 176 -13.67 27.01 -22.38
CA GLU A 176 -12.28 27.43 -22.55
C GLU A 176 -12.12 28.79 -23.23
N TYR A 177 -11.07 29.52 -22.84
CA TYR A 177 -10.66 30.78 -23.46
C TYR A 177 -11.75 31.87 -23.45
N SER A 178 -12.67 31.87 -22.47
CA SER A 178 -13.66 32.93 -22.32
C SER A 178 -12.95 34.23 -21.92
N VAL A 179 -12.96 35.22 -22.80
CA VAL A 179 -12.07 36.40 -22.71
C VAL A 179 -12.61 37.50 -21.80
N GLY A 180 -13.90 37.48 -21.46
CA GLY A 180 -14.56 38.52 -20.68
C GLY A 180 -14.55 38.29 -19.17
N TYR A 181 -15.23 37.24 -18.70
CA TYR A 181 -15.60 37.09 -17.29
C TYR A 181 -15.35 35.68 -16.73
N TYR A 182 -16.02 34.64 -17.24
CA TYR A 182 -16.13 33.36 -16.53
C TYR A 182 -16.10 32.14 -17.47
N GLY A 183 -15.53 31.02 -17.01
CA GLY A 183 -15.75 29.72 -17.67
C GLY A 183 -17.20 29.27 -17.47
N PHE A 184 -17.59 29.09 -16.21
CA PHE A 184 -18.96 28.83 -15.77
C PHE A 184 -19.41 29.93 -14.82
N HIS A 185 -20.62 30.44 -15.00
CA HIS A 185 -21.24 31.44 -14.15
C HIS A 185 -22.63 30.99 -13.74
N ILE A 186 -22.82 30.74 -12.45
CA ILE A 186 -24.07 30.38 -11.80
C ILE A 186 -24.45 31.60 -10.94
N THR A 187 -25.62 32.19 -11.17
CA THR A 187 -26.08 33.37 -10.42
C THR A 187 -27.57 33.29 -10.11
N ASP A 188 -27.99 33.61 -8.88
CA ASP A 188 -29.40 33.48 -8.46
C ASP A 188 -29.97 32.07 -8.77
N SER A 189 -29.14 31.02 -8.71
CA SER A 189 -29.45 29.71 -9.27
C SER A 189 -29.06 28.58 -8.30
N ASN A 190 -30.04 27.73 -7.97
CA ASN A 190 -29.99 26.82 -6.83
C ASN A 190 -30.12 25.34 -7.25
N ASN A 191 -29.70 24.43 -6.38
CA ASN A 191 -29.85 22.98 -6.55
C ASN A 191 -29.24 22.39 -7.85
N ASN A 192 -28.37 23.13 -8.56
CA ASN A 192 -27.78 22.65 -9.81
C ASN A 192 -26.66 21.64 -9.54
N ALA A 193 -26.57 20.62 -10.39
CA ALA A 193 -25.53 19.59 -10.34
C ALA A 193 -24.48 19.83 -11.42
N LEU A 194 -23.28 20.23 -11.03
CA LEU A 194 -22.11 20.42 -11.90
C LEU A 194 -21.15 19.25 -11.68
N ALA A 195 -21.15 18.27 -12.59
CA ALA A 195 -20.25 17.10 -12.54
C ALA A 195 -19.20 17.11 -13.67
N ASN A 196 -17.92 16.92 -13.31
CA ASN A 196 -16.80 16.70 -14.24
C ASN A 196 -16.62 17.79 -15.33
N ASN A 197 -17.10 19.01 -15.12
CA ASN A 197 -16.97 20.09 -16.09
C ASN A 197 -15.55 20.69 -16.06
N THR A 198 -15.07 21.19 -17.19
CA THR A 198 -13.73 21.79 -17.35
C THR A 198 -13.84 23.27 -17.65
N ALA A 199 -13.37 24.10 -16.71
CA ALA A 199 -13.25 25.55 -16.84
C ALA A 199 -11.77 25.93 -16.98
N SER A 200 -11.29 26.10 -18.21
CA SER A 200 -9.87 26.26 -18.49
C SER A 200 -9.52 27.58 -19.19
N ASN A 201 -8.31 28.09 -18.94
CA ASN A 201 -7.70 29.15 -19.76
C ASN A 201 -8.51 30.46 -19.90
N ASN A 202 -9.41 30.75 -18.95
CA ASN A 202 -10.22 31.97 -18.98
C ASN A 202 -9.40 33.16 -18.45
N TRP A 203 -8.40 33.59 -19.22
CA TRP A 203 -7.25 34.43 -18.81
C TRP A 203 -7.54 35.90 -18.44
N ASN A 204 -8.80 36.32 -18.27
CA ASN A 204 -9.10 37.72 -17.96
C ASN A 204 -8.62 38.10 -16.54
N LEU A 205 -7.58 38.93 -16.42
CA LEU A 205 -6.99 39.27 -15.12
C LEU A 205 -7.92 40.07 -14.18
N THR A 206 -8.99 40.68 -14.68
CA THR A 206 -9.93 41.48 -13.88
C THR A 206 -11.12 40.66 -13.38
N TRP A 207 -11.58 39.68 -14.16
CA TRP A 207 -12.82 38.94 -13.88
C TRP A 207 -12.70 37.41 -14.00
N GLY A 208 -11.73 36.92 -14.78
CA GLY A 208 -11.52 35.56 -15.31
C GLY A 208 -11.46 34.45 -14.28
N ARG A 209 -12.61 34.07 -13.72
CA ARG A 209 -12.73 32.91 -12.82
C ARG A 209 -13.09 31.66 -13.61
N GLY A 210 -12.67 30.49 -13.13
CA GLY A 210 -13.04 29.21 -13.72
C GLY A 210 -14.53 28.93 -13.55
N ILE A 211 -14.95 28.63 -12.33
CA ILE A 211 -16.36 28.42 -11.95
C ILE A 211 -16.73 29.46 -10.90
N CYS A 212 -17.78 30.25 -11.15
CA CYS A 212 -18.27 31.27 -10.22
C CYS A 212 -19.73 31.01 -9.87
N LEU A 213 -20.01 30.78 -8.58
CA LEU A 213 -21.33 30.86 -7.98
C LEU A 213 -21.44 32.25 -7.32
N GLN A 214 -22.58 32.92 -7.49
CA GLN A 214 -22.80 34.21 -6.83
C GLN A 214 -24.28 34.53 -6.59
N SER A 215 -24.54 35.51 -5.73
CA SER A 215 -25.86 36.15 -5.59
C SER A 215 -26.96 35.14 -5.23
N ASN A 216 -26.87 34.58 -4.03
CA ASN A 216 -27.73 33.54 -3.48
C ASN A 216 -27.85 32.29 -4.39
N SER A 217 -26.72 31.85 -4.99
CA SER A 217 -26.65 30.56 -5.70
C SER A 217 -26.37 29.44 -4.71
N ASN A 218 -27.42 28.90 -4.10
CA ASN A 218 -27.31 28.03 -2.92
C ASN A 218 -27.60 26.55 -3.25
N PHE A 219 -27.16 25.63 -2.38
CA PHE A 219 -27.43 24.18 -2.48
C PHE A 219 -26.94 23.49 -3.78
N ASN A 220 -26.05 24.12 -4.55
CA ASN A 220 -25.47 23.52 -5.76
C ASN A 220 -24.37 22.51 -5.40
N ASN A 221 -24.24 21.45 -6.20
CA ASN A 221 -23.22 20.41 -6.02
C ASN A 221 -22.21 20.40 -7.17
N LEU A 222 -20.95 20.70 -6.85
CA LEU A 222 -19.80 20.70 -7.75
C LEU A 222 -18.96 19.45 -7.47
N THR A 223 -19.11 18.40 -8.28
CA THR A 223 -18.37 17.13 -8.14
C THR A 223 -17.36 16.94 -9.28
N GLY A 224 -16.08 16.66 -8.97
CA GLY A 224 -15.08 16.25 -9.96
C GLY A 224 -14.70 17.30 -11.02
N ASN A 225 -15.10 18.56 -10.87
CA ASN A 225 -14.85 19.60 -11.88
C ASN A 225 -13.38 20.01 -11.89
N THR A 226 -12.89 20.41 -13.07
CA THR A 226 -11.55 20.95 -13.26
C THR A 226 -11.61 22.46 -13.49
N ALA A 227 -10.97 23.24 -12.64
CA ALA A 227 -10.86 24.70 -12.79
C ALA A 227 -9.38 25.12 -12.83
N ASN A 228 -8.83 25.30 -14.03
CA ASN A 228 -7.39 25.51 -14.20
C ASN A 228 -6.99 26.63 -15.17
N ASN A 229 -5.79 27.18 -14.96
CA ASN A 229 -5.19 28.20 -15.83
C ASN A 229 -6.06 29.46 -16.02
N ASN A 230 -6.95 29.79 -15.08
CA ASN A 230 -7.84 30.96 -15.19
C ASN A 230 -7.17 32.25 -14.70
N GLY A 231 -7.58 33.40 -15.24
CA GLY A 231 -6.91 34.69 -14.98
C GLY A 231 -7.04 35.23 -13.55
N ARG A 232 -8.01 34.71 -12.78
CA ARG A 232 -8.23 35.01 -11.36
C ARG A 232 -8.38 33.73 -10.54
N HIS A 233 -9.55 33.49 -9.96
CA HIS A 233 -9.79 32.37 -9.04
C HIS A 233 -10.22 31.11 -9.80
N GLY A 234 -9.86 29.92 -9.31
CA GLY A 234 -10.30 28.66 -9.90
C GLY A 234 -11.79 28.44 -9.69
N ILE A 235 -12.21 28.26 -8.43
CA ILE A 235 -13.62 28.20 -8.02
C ILE A 235 -13.91 29.35 -7.06
N HIS A 236 -15.06 30.00 -7.21
CA HIS A 236 -15.45 31.17 -6.45
C HIS A 236 -16.91 31.08 -6.01
N LEU A 237 -17.17 31.25 -4.72
CA LEU A 237 -18.50 31.41 -4.13
C LEU A 237 -18.56 32.82 -3.54
N LEU A 238 -19.60 33.58 -3.87
CA LEU A 238 -19.81 34.96 -3.42
C LEU A 238 -21.27 35.18 -3.02
N ASP A 239 -21.57 35.36 -1.73
CA ASP A 239 -22.97 35.38 -1.26
C ASP A 239 -23.68 34.11 -1.77
N SER A 240 -23.18 32.93 -1.40
CA SER A 240 -23.60 31.63 -1.94
C SER A 240 -23.37 30.50 -0.94
N ASP A 241 -24.46 30.01 -0.36
CA ASP A 241 -24.48 29.20 0.86
C ASP A 241 -24.86 27.74 0.62
N ASN A 242 -24.52 26.86 1.58
CA ASN A 242 -24.92 25.45 1.60
C ASN A 242 -24.49 24.64 0.33
N ASN A 243 -23.52 25.12 -0.44
CA ASN A 243 -23.01 24.43 -1.62
C ASN A 243 -21.99 23.34 -1.26
N LYS A 244 -21.93 22.29 -2.07
CA LYS A 244 -20.98 21.17 -1.91
C LYS A 244 -19.95 21.17 -3.02
N LEU A 245 -18.67 21.17 -2.66
CA LEU A 245 -17.52 21.05 -3.57
C LEU A 245 -16.79 19.74 -3.23
N THR A 246 -16.87 18.73 -4.10
CA THR A 246 -16.25 17.42 -3.87
C THR A 246 -15.39 16.98 -5.06
N ASP A 247 -14.21 16.40 -4.79
CA ASP A 247 -13.27 15.86 -5.78
C ASP A 247 -12.78 16.85 -6.86
N ASN A 248 -12.97 18.17 -6.68
CA ASN A 248 -12.61 19.14 -7.72
C ASN A 248 -11.10 19.35 -7.81
N THR A 249 -10.58 19.46 -9.03
CA THR A 249 -9.16 19.73 -9.30
C THR A 249 -8.97 21.19 -9.72
N VAL A 250 -8.27 21.97 -8.89
CA VAL A 250 -8.20 23.43 -9.00
C VAL A 250 -6.75 23.90 -9.02
N SER A 251 -6.24 24.36 -10.17
CA SER A 251 -4.79 24.61 -10.29
C SER A 251 -4.32 25.64 -11.30
N ASN A 252 -3.14 26.22 -11.08
CA ASN A 252 -2.49 27.18 -11.98
C ASN A 252 -3.33 28.45 -12.23
N ASN A 253 -4.22 28.81 -11.30
CA ASN A 253 -5.07 30.01 -11.43
C ASN A 253 -4.33 31.26 -10.94
N GLY A 254 -4.63 32.41 -11.53
CA GLY A 254 -3.89 33.68 -11.36
C GLY A 254 -4.07 34.38 -10.00
N LEU A 255 -4.98 33.89 -9.16
CA LEU A 255 -5.18 34.31 -7.77
C LEU A 255 -5.35 33.05 -6.88
N ASN A 256 -6.41 32.97 -6.08
CA ASN A 256 -6.66 31.82 -5.21
C ASN A 256 -7.13 30.59 -6.02
N GLY A 257 -6.89 29.39 -5.50
CA GLY A 257 -7.50 28.17 -6.03
C GLY A 257 -9.01 28.17 -5.83
N ILE A 258 -9.46 27.94 -4.59
CA ILE A 258 -10.87 28.07 -4.18
C ILE A 258 -11.01 29.30 -3.29
N TYR A 259 -12.06 30.10 -3.50
CA TYR A 259 -12.31 31.30 -2.71
C TYR A 259 -13.80 31.42 -2.36
N LEU A 260 -14.09 31.56 -1.07
CA LEU A 260 -15.41 31.81 -0.48
C LEU A 260 -15.42 33.24 0.07
N GLU A 261 -16.34 34.07 -0.41
CA GLU A 261 -16.54 35.47 0.01
C GLU A 261 -17.99 35.63 0.49
N PHE A 262 -18.21 36.05 1.74
CA PHE A 262 -19.55 36.11 2.37
C PHE A 262 -20.41 34.84 2.15
N SER A 263 -19.80 33.66 2.29
CA SER A 263 -20.41 32.39 1.88
C SER A 263 -20.40 31.38 3.03
N PHE A 264 -21.57 30.87 3.39
CA PHE A 264 -21.82 30.15 4.65
C PHE A 264 -22.21 28.68 4.46
N GLU A 265 -21.87 27.86 5.46
CA GLU A 265 -22.33 26.46 5.57
C GLU A 265 -21.94 25.56 4.36
N ASN A 266 -20.95 25.97 3.57
CA ASN A 266 -20.47 25.21 2.41
C ASN A 266 -19.56 24.06 2.85
N THR A 267 -19.57 22.96 2.08
CA THR A 267 -18.78 21.75 2.36
C THR A 267 -17.78 21.48 1.24
N LEU A 268 -16.48 21.54 1.56
CA LEU A 268 -15.36 21.29 0.67
C LEU A 268 -14.69 19.95 1.07
N THR A 269 -14.85 18.91 0.25
CA THR A 269 -14.36 17.54 0.51
C THR A 269 -13.45 17.02 -0.61
N HIS A 270 -12.31 16.38 -0.31
CA HIS A 270 -11.44 15.74 -1.32
C HIS A 270 -10.95 16.62 -2.49
N ASN A 271 -11.01 17.96 -2.38
CA ASN A 271 -10.58 18.83 -3.47
C ASN A 271 -9.04 18.91 -3.53
N THR A 272 -8.47 18.85 -4.74
CA THR A 272 -7.03 19.00 -4.98
C THR A 272 -6.74 20.42 -5.48
N VAL A 273 -6.06 21.23 -4.66
CA VAL A 273 -5.94 22.69 -4.87
C VAL A 273 -4.47 23.12 -4.88
N LYS A 274 -3.89 23.32 -6.08
CA LYS A 274 -2.43 23.41 -6.25
C LYS A 274 -1.87 24.36 -7.30
N TYR A 275 -0.66 24.85 -7.09
CA TYR A 275 0.06 25.76 -8.01
C TYR A 275 -0.68 27.07 -8.33
N ASN A 276 -1.59 27.54 -7.45
CA ASN A 276 -2.29 28.81 -7.65
C ASN A 276 -1.42 29.99 -7.18
N ALA A 277 -1.55 31.15 -7.83
CA ALA A 277 -0.64 32.29 -7.68
C ALA A 277 -0.89 33.15 -6.43
N GLN A 278 -1.89 32.80 -5.61
CA GLN A 278 -2.09 33.29 -4.26
C GLN A 278 -2.33 32.11 -3.30
N HIS A 279 -3.49 32.06 -2.64
CA HIS A 279 -3.80 31.02 -1.67
C HIS A 279 -4.30 29.74 -2.35
N GLY A 280 -4.17 28.60 -1.65
CA GLY A 280 -4.87 27.39 -2.05
C GLY A 280 -6.38 27.56 -1.89
N ILE A 281 -6.84 27.55 -0.64
CA ILE A 281 -8.25 27.83 -0.27
C ILE A 281 -8.28 29.10 0.57
N MET A 282 -9.15 30.05 0.24
CA MET A 282 -9.39 31.28 1.02
C MET A 282 -10.86 31.40 1.42
N LEU A 283 -11.10 31.80 2.66
CA LEU A 283 -12.39 32.22 3.21
C LEU A 283 -12.26 33.69 3.62
N ASP A 284 -13.19 34.54 3.15
CA ASP A 284 -13.34 35.95 3.52
C ASP A 284 -14.74 36.18 4.10
N ASN A 285 -14.83 36.68 5.33
CA ASN A 285 -16.08 36.91 6.06
C ASN A 285 -17.06 35.71 5.95
N SER A 286 -16.53 34.49 6.10
CA SER A 286 -17.21 33.23 5.78
C SER A 286 -17.22 32.27 6.97
N GLU A 287 -18.41 31.83 7.35
CA GLU A 287 -18.77 31.17 8.62
C GLU A 287 -19.31 29.75 8.41
N ARG A 288 -19.17 28.87 9.42
CA ARG A 288 -19.74 27.49 9.45
C ARG A 288 -19.33 26.55 8.30
N ASN A 289 -18.35 26.91 7.49
CA ASN A 289 -17.91 26.06 6.37
C ASN A 289 -17.11 24.85 6.88
N THR A 290 -17.26 23.71 6.21
CA THR A 290 -16.52 22.47 6.54
C THR A 290 -15.53 22.16 5.41
N LEU A 291 -14.24 22.24 5.72
CA LEU A 291 -13.14 21.89 4.83
C LEU A 291 -12.54 20.58 5.33
N THR A 292 -12.74 19.48 4.60
CA THR A 292 -12.21 18.17 5.02
C THR A 292 -11.60 17.33 3.91
N HIS A 293 -10.57 16.54 4.24
CA HIS A 293 -9.87 15.65 3.30
C HIS A 293 -9.32 16.36 2.03
N ASN A 294 -9.11 17.68 2.04
CA ASN A 294 -8.60 18.41 0.87
C ASN A 294 -7.07 18.39 0.82
N THR A 295 -6.51 18.25 -0.39
CA THR A 295 -5.06 18.34 -0.64
C THR A 295 -4.72 19.72 -1.18
N VAL A 296 -4.03 20.54 -0.39
CA VAL A 296 -3.81 21.97 -0.66
C VAL A 296 -2.31 22.26 -0.68
N ASN A 297 -1.69 22.24 -1.86
CA ASN A 297 -0.22 22.26 -1.95
C ASN A 297 0.41 23.07 -3.08
N ASN A 298 1.68 23.45 -2.90
CA ASN A 298 2.47 24.19 -3.89
C ASN A 298 1.88 25.55 -4.34
N ASN A 299 1.00 26.16 -3.54
CA ASN A 299 0.45 27.50 -3.84
C ASN A 299 1.44 28.59 -3.39
N THR A 300 1.50 29.72 -4.09
CA THR A 300 2.58 30.72 -3.90
C THR A 300 2.33 31.72 -2.77
N GLN A 301 1.33 31.47 -1.92
CA GLN A 301 1.11 32.13 -0.64
C GLN A 301 0.64 31.07 0.38
N HIS A 302 -0.38 31.34 1.20
CA HIS A 302 -0.89 30.39 2.19
C HIS A 302 -1.58 29.15 1.57
N GLY A 303 -1.54 28.02 2.26
CA GLY A 303 -2.33 26.84 1.90
C GLY A 303 -3.82 27.10 2.08
N ILE A 304 -4.28 27.11 3.34
CA ILE A 304 -5.64 27.49 3.73
C ILE A 304 -5.60 28.83 4.47
N TYR A 305 -6.46 29.78 4.11
CA TYR A 305 -6.51 31.12 4.70
C TYR A 305 -7.92 31.51 5.13
N LEU A 306 -8.10 31.80 6.41
CA LEU A 306 -9.31 32.39 6.99
C LEU A 306 -9.01 33.86 7.29
N PHE A 307 -9.68 34.77 6.59
CA PHE A 307 -9.44 36.21 6.61
C PHE A 307 -10.72 36.97 6.98
N ASP A 308 -10.71 37.62 8.14
CA ASP A 308 -11.78 38.47 8.68
C ASP A 308 -13.15 37.80 8.88
N SER A 309 -13.79 38.09 10.02
CA SER A 309 -15.06 37.52 10.52
C SER A 309 -15.29 36.01 10.25
N CYS A 310 -14.25 35.19 10.14
CA CYS A 310 -14.39 33.76 9.81
C CYS A 310 -14.58 32.95 11.10
N TRP A 311 -15.81 32.62 11.47
CA TRP A 311 -16.11 31.87 12.71
C TRP A 311 -16.90 30.57 12.52
N ARG A 312 -16.71 29.63 13.46
CA ARG A 312 -17.29 28.27 13.48
C ARG A 312 -16.99 27.41 12.23
N ASN A 313 -15.93 27.71 11.48
CA ASN A 313 -15.49 26.82 10.40
C ASN A 313 -14.78 25.58 10.98
N THR A 314 -14.90 24.45 10.30
CA THR A 314 -14.23 23.19 10.67
C THR A 314 -13.25 22.80 9.58
N LEU A 315 -11.96 22.75 9.91
CA LEU A 315 -10.87 22.34 9.04
C LEU A 315 -10.33 21.01 9.60
N THR A 316 -10.60 19.89 8.93
CA THR A 316 -10.16 18.58 9.45
C THR A 316 -9.78 17.53 8.40
N HIS A 317 -8.78 16.69 8.67
CA HIS A 317 -8.26 15.68 7.72
C HIS A 317 -7.63 16.29 6.45
N ASN A 318 -7.25 17.58 6.44
CA ASN A 318 -6.66 18.21 5.24
C ASN A 318 -5.14 18.04 5.19
N THR A 319 -4.60 17.77 4.00
CA THR A 319 -3.17 17.71 3.70
C THR A 319 -2.71 19.05 3.13
N VAL A 320 -1.94 19.83 3.88
CA VAL A 320 -1.58 21.22 3.55
C VAL A 320 -0.07 21.40 3.51
N ASN A 321 0.55 21.20 2.35
CA ASN A 321 2.01 21.12 2.25
C ASN A 321 2.66 21.90 1.11
N ASN A 322 3.96 22.19 1.23
CA ASN A 322 4.78 22.82 0.19
C ASN A 322 4.26 24.19 -0.33
N ASN A 323 3.36 24.87 0.39
CA ASN A 323 2.90 26.21 0.03
C ASN A 323 3.97 27.23 0.47
N THR A 324 4.22 28.30 -0.29
CA THR A 324 5.38 29.18 -0.02
C THR A 324 5.12 30.22 1.09
N GLY A 325 3.89 30.32 1.59
CA GLY A 325 3.55 31.01 2.83
C GLY A 325 3.16 30.02 3.93
N THR A 326 2.40 30.49 4.92
CA THR A 326 1.87 29.63 6.01
C THR A 326 1.02 28.47 5.50
N GLY A 327 1.10 27.29 6.13
CA GLY A 327 0.19 26.17 5.87
C GLY A 327 -1.29 26.55 6.07
N ILE A 328 -1.71 26.72 7.33
CA ILE A 328 -3.05 27.23 7.70
C ILE A 328 -2.92 28.58 8.42
N ARG A 329 -3.56 29.62 7.91
CA ARG A 329 -3.57 30.97 8.51
C ARG A 329 -4.96 31.39 8.94
N LEU A 330 -5.12 31.77 10.20
CA LEU A 330 -6.30 32.43 10.76
C LEU A 330 -5.92 33.89 11.09
N TYR A 331 -6.64 34.85 10.51
CA TYR A 331 -6.30 36.28 10.54
C TYR A 331 -7.48 37.15 10.98
N ALA A 332 -7.17 38.33 11.55
CA ALA A 332 -8.09 39.32 12.11
C ALA A 332 -8.77 38.94 13.45
N GLY A 333 -9.07 39.97 14.25
CA GLY A 333 -9.44 39.88 15.66
C GLY A 333 -10.88 39.43 15.99
N VAL A 334 -11.54 38.77 15.03
CA VAL A 334 -12.89 38.17 15.18
C VAL A 334 -12.99 36.76 14.56
N THR A 335 -11.86 36.20 14.11
CA THR A 335 -11.77 34.83 13.59
C THR A 335 -11.70 33.86 14.78
N THR A 336 -12.87 33.42 15.27
CA THR A 336 -13.04 32.66 16.52
C THR A 336 -13.93 31.42 16.36
N GLU A 337 -13.93 30.55 17.37
CA GLU A 337 -14.72 29.31 17.43
C GLU A 337 -14.47 28.33 16.28
N ASN A 338 -13.37 28.49 15.51
CA ASN A 338 -13.00 27.53 14.47
C ASN A 338 -12.36 26.27 15.09
N ASN A 339 -12.67 25.11 14.53
CA ASN A 339 -12.03 23.84 14.86
C ASN A 339 -11.00 23.52 13.75
N VAL A 340 -9.75 23.34 14.13
CA VAL A 340 -8.67 22.90 13.24
C VAL A 340 -8.08 21.62 13.84
N SER A 341 -8.43 20.45 13.32
CA SER A 341 -7.99 19.17 13.90
C SER A 341 -7.73 18.07 12.89
N HIS A 342 -6.85 17.12 13.18
CA HIS A 342 -6.49 16.05 12.22
C HIS A 342 -5.94 16.61 10.89
N ASN A 343 -5.24 17.75 10.86
CA ASN A 343 -4.63 18.26 9.62
C ASN A 343 -3.14 17.94 9.56
N PHE A 344 -2.66 17.59 8.38
CA PHE A 344 -1.27 17.25 8.10
C PHE A 344 -0.60 18.42 7.38
N ILE A 345 0.17 19.23 8.11
CA ILE A 345 0.57 20.59 7.73
C ILE A 345 2.10 20.68 7.66
N ILE A 346 2.68 20.39 6.50
CA ILE A 346 4.12 20.07 6.40
C ILE A 346 4.89 20.88 5.36
N SER A 347 6.16 21.15 5.61
CA SER A 347 7.09 21.72 4.61
C SER A 347 6.63 23.02 3.94
N ASN A 348 5.85 23.86 4.65
CA ASN A 348 5.42 25.17 4.13
C ASN A 348 6.50 26.24 4.37
N GLY A 349 6.55 27.26 3.50
CA GLY A 349 7.58 28.31 3.44
C GLY A 349 7.40 29.51 4.38
N ASN A 350 6.46 29.38 5.32
CA ASN A 350 6.37 30.15 6.56
C ASN A 350 5.95 29.16 7.65
N TYR A 351 5.36 29.62 8.76
CA TYR A 351 4.83 28.71 9.80
C TYR A 351 3.85 27.64 9.29
N GLY A 352 3.74 26.52 9.99
CA GLY A 352 2.69 25.52 9.74
C GLY A 352 1.31 26.11 10.00
N ILE A 353 1.08 26.60 11.23
CA ILE A 353 -0.09 27.39 11.59
C ILE A 353 0.31 28.81 12.02
N THR A 354 -0.40 29.84 11.56
CA THR A 354 -0.41 31.15 12.23
C THR A 354 -1.82 31.55 12.62
N VAL A 355 -2.02 31.99 13.86
CA VAL A 355 -3.33 32.43 14.37
C VAL A 355 -3.22 33.78 15.09
N GLU A 356 -4.05 34.73 14.66
CA GLU A 356 -4.17 36.06 15.26
C GLU A 356 -5.14 36.09 16.46
N PRO A 357 -5.26 37.20 17.22
CA PRO A 357 -5.99 37.23 18.49
C PRO A 357 -7.46 36.80 18.37
N GLY A 358 -7.73 35.57 18.81
CA GLY A 358 -9.05 34.94 18.77
C GLY A 358 -9.13 33.82 19.82
N SER A 359 -10.17 32.99 19.70
CA SER A 359 -10.40 31.82 20.55
C SER A 359 -10.83 30.65 19.69
N ASN A 360 -9.86 29.85 19.25
CA ASN A 360 -10.03 28.71 18.35
C ASN A 360 -9.51 27.43 19.01
N LEU A 361 -9.88 26.27 18.47
CA LEU A 361 -9.54 24.96 19.00
C LEU A 361 -8.66 24.17 18.01
N PHE A 362 -7.49 23.74 18.46
CA PHE A 362 -6.46 23.03 17.69
C PHE A 362 -6.11 21.69 18.35
N TYR A 363 -6.41 20.56 17.72
CA TYR A 363 -6.06 19.24 18.28
C TYR A 363 -5.75 18.15 17.26
N TRP A 364 -4.86 17.22 17.60
CA TRP A 364 -4.45 16.11 16.73
C TRP A 364 -4.00 16.54 15.32
N ASN A 365 -3.43 17.75 15.16
CA ASN A 365 -2.78 18.13 13.90
C ASN A 365 -1.30 17.70 13.93
N CYS A 366 -0.78 17.22 12.81
CA CYS A 366 0.65 16.99 12.59
C CYS A 366 1.27 18.21 11.87
N ILE A 367 2.26 18.86 12.49
CA ILE A 367 2.77 20.17 12.08
C ILE A 367 4.31 20.21 12.17
N TRP A 368 5.01 19.86 11.08
CA TRP A 368 6.47 19.73 11.06
C TRP A 368 7.10 20.20 9.74
N LEU A 369 8.44 20.36 9.70
CA LEU A 369 9.24 20.91 8.58
C LEU A 369 8.85 22.31 8.05
N ASN A 370 7.88 23.00 8.63
CA ASN A 370 7.57 24.37 8.27
C ASN A 370 8.67 25.33 8.74
N ASN A 371 8.92 26.39 7.98
CA ASN A 371 10.11 27.24 8.10
C ASN A 371 9.69 28.72 8.13
N PRO A 372 9.91 29.49 9.23
CA PRO A 372 10.94 29.26 10.25
C PRO A 372 10.57 28.31 11.39
N ASP A 373 9.32 28.26 11.81
CA ASP A 373 8.85 27.50 12.98
C ASP A 373 7.51 26.80 12.68
N GLN A 374 7.01 25.94 13.59
CA GLN A 374 5.76 25.20 13.34
C GLN A 374 4.49 26.01 13.62
N ILE A 375 4.47 26.83 14.68
CA ILE A 375 3.32 27.64 15.09
C ILE A 375 3.73 29.09 15.37
N LEU A 376 2.90 30.05 14.95
CA LEU A 376 2.84 31.39 15.53
C LEU A 376 1.43 31.66 16.07
N ASP A 377 1.28 31.60 17.39
CA ASP A 377 0.09 32.06 18.11
C ASP A 377 0.40 33.38 18.80
N VAL A 378 -0.45 34.40 18.58
CA VAL A 378 -0.36 35.71 19.24
C VAL A 378 -1.61 36.03 20.08
N ALA A 379 -2.43 35.03 20.37
CA ALA A 379 -3.60 35.10 21.24
C ALA A 379 -3.32 34.53 22.64
N PHE A 380 -4.30 34.70 23.54
CA PHE A 380 -4.30 34.11 24.88
C PHE A 380 -5.56 33.24 25.15
N LEU A 381 -6.38 32.98 24.13
CA LEU A 381 -7.67 32.26 24.25
C LEU A 381 -7.83 31.10 23.24
N ASN A 382 -6.79 30.80 22.44
CA ASN A 382 -6.75 29.58 21.65
C ASN A 382 -6.43 28.38 22.55
N THR A 383 -6.99 27.22 22.21
CA THR A 383 -6.79 25.96 22.95
C THR A 383 -6.05 24.98 22.05
N TRP A 384 -4.92 24.47 22.53
CA TRP A 384 -4.07 23.50 21.84
C TRP A 384 -4.00 22.21 22.68
N VAL A 385 -4.33 21.06 22.08
CA VAL A 385 -4.36 19.74 22.75
C VAL A 385 -3.71 18.72 21.81
N GLU A 386 -2.72 17.95 22.27
CA GLU A 386 -2.20 16.76 21.55
C GLU A 386 -1.93 17.01 20.04
N ASN A 387 -1.14 18.03 19.70
CA ASN A 387 -0.68 18.25 18.32
C ASN A 387 0.75 17.72 18.18
N ILE A 388 1.03 17.01 17.09
CA ILE A 388 2.31 16.34 16.81
C ILE A 388 3.23 17.32 16.04
N TYR A 389 4.52 17.33 16.37
CA TYR A 389 5.51 18.27 15.81
C TYR A 389 6.70 17.62 15.11
N ASP A 390 6.76 16.28 15.10
CA ASP A 390 7.83 15.50 14.49
C ASP A 390 7.25 14.14 14.05
N GLU A 391 7.16 13.90 12.74
CA GLU A 391 6.60 12.64 12.19
C GLU A 391 7.64 11.52 12.10
N ALA A 392 8.93 11.86 12.15
CA ALA A 392 10.04 10.92 12.08
C ALA A 392 10.56 10.51 13.47
N GLY A 393 9.83 10.91 14.51
CA GLY A 393 9.92 10.31 15.83
C GLY A 393 9.15 8.99 15.89
N ASP A 394 9.58 8.17 16.84
CA ASP A 394 8.92 7.00 17.39
C ASP A 394 8.92 7.32 18.90
N TRP A 395 7.73 7.54 19.48
CA TRP A 395 7.58 8.21 20.78
C TRP A 395 7.39 7.27 21.97
N ASP A 396 6.96 6.04 21.74
CA ASP A 396 6.84 4.96 22.74
C ASP A 396 7.84 3.81 22.52
N GLY A 397 8.40 3.67 21.32
CA GLY A 397 9.56 2.82 21.02
C GLY A 397 9.22 1.50 20.33
N ASP A 398 8.11 1.42 19.59
CA ASP A 398 7.56 0.18 19.04
C ASP A 398 8.03 -0.15 17.61
N GLY A 399 8.58 0.85 16.90
CA GLY A 399 9.09 0.74 15.53
C GLY A 399 8.18 1.34 14.44
N LEU A 400 6.95 1.74 14.79
CA LEU A 400 6.08 2.57 13.97
C LEU A 400 6.46 4.05 14.16
N LEU A 401 6.21 4.88 13.15
CA LEU A 401 6.53 6.31 13.21
C LEU A 401 5.30 7.14 13.55
N ASN A 402 5.47 8.20 14.34
CA ASN A 402 4.42 9.15 14.73
C ASN A 402 3.52 9.63 13.56
N GLY A 403 4.06 9.68 12.34
CA GLY A 403 3.32 10.02 11.12
C GLY A 403 2.53 8.87 10.49
N ASP A 404 3.04 7.65 10.58
CA ASP A 404 2.39 6.43 10.08
C ASP A 404 1.28 5.98 11.04
N GLU A 405 1.53 6.03 12.36
CA GLU A 405 0.52 5.81 13.41
C GLU A 405 -0.71 6.69 13.23
N TYR A 406 -0.47 8.00 13.13
CA TYR A 406 -1.50 9.00 12.85
C TYR A 406 -2.25 8.72 11.54
N SER A 407 -1.60 8.07 10.57
CA SER A 407 -2.19 7.72 9.27
C SER A 407 -3.05 6.45 9.29
N ILE A 408 -2.82 5.53 10.22
CA ILE A 408 -3.64 4.31 10.42
C ILE A 408 -4.69 4.46 11.54
N GLY A 409 -4.45 5.35 12.51
CA GLY A 409 -5.36 5.65 13.62
C GLY A 409 -4.90 5.20 15.01
N THR A 410 -3.64 4.76 15.13
CA THR A 410 -3.01 4.36 16.40
C THR A 410 -2.47 5.55 17.18
N SER A 411 -1.89 5.30 18.36
CA SER A 411 -1.60 6.30 19.38
C SER A 411 -0.11 6.40 19.74
N SER A 412 0.54 7.48 19.28
CA SER A 412 1.99 7.80 19.44
C SER A 412 2.49 8.10 20.87
N PHE A 413 1.99 7.33 21.83
CA PHE A 413 2.26 7.32 23.26
C PHE A 413 1.87 5.96 23.91
N SER A 414 1.53 4.95 23.11
CA SER A 414 1.03 3.63 23.50
C SER A 414 1.44 2.60 22.42
N ASN A 415 2.55 1.90 22.67
CA ASN A 415 3.17 0.86 21.83
C ASN A 415 2.31 -0.42 21.59
N ASP A 416 1.01 -0.32 21.85
CA ASP A 416 -0.02 -1.34 21.98
C ASP A 416 -1.31 -0.51 22.16
N THR A 417 -1.92 -0.09 21.05
CA THR A 417 -3.04 0.85 21.04
C THR A 417 -4.33 0.22 21.56
N ASP A 418 -4.54 -1.07 21.27
CA ASP A 418 -5.81 -1.76 21.52
C ASP A 418 -5.82 -2.66 22.78
N SER A 419 -4.62 -2.93 23.34
CA SER A 419 -4.35 -3.72 24.54
C SER A 419 -4.48 -5.24 24.41
N ASP A 420 -4.32 -5.83 23.22
CA ASP A 420 -4.26 -7.28 23.02
C ASP A 420 -2.88 -7.92 23.32
N ARG A 421 -1.82 -7.08 23.36
CA ARG A 421 -0.39 -7.31 23.70
C ARG A 421 0.57 -7.53 22.54
N ILE A 422 0.15 -7.44 21.29
CA ILE A 422 1.09 -7.26 20.18
C ILE A 422 1.36 -5.75 20.02
N PRO A 423 2.59 -5.31 19.65
CA PRO A 423 2.85 -3.90 19.37
C PRO A 423 2.41 -3.48 17.97
N ASP A 424 1.81 -2.28 17.85
CA ASP A 424 1.27 -1.74 16.61
C ASP A 424 2.27 -1.80 15.43
N GLY A 425 3.53 -1.46 15.68
CA GLY A 425 4.62 -1.51 14.70
C GLY A 425 5.01 -2.92 14.27
N TRP A 426 4.83 -3.93 15.13
CA TRP A 426 5.01 -5.34 14.75
C TRP A 426 3.80 -5.85 13.96
N GLU A 427 2.59 -5.47 14.34
CA GLU A 427 1.37 -5.81 13.61
C GLU A 427 1.40 -5.26 12.18
N VAL A 428 1.70 -3.97 12.02
CA VAL A 428 1.85 -3.32 10.71
C VAL A 428 2.95 -3.97 9.87
N ALA A 429 4.06 -4.40 10.50
CA ALA A 429 5.12 -5.14 9.81
C ALA A 429 4.68 -6.53 9.33
N ASN A 430 3.78 -7.20 10.06
CA ASN A 430 3.29 -8.55 9.79
C ASN A 430 1.87 -8.61 9.20
N SER A 431 1.31 -7.46 8.79
CA SER A 431 -0.01 -7.31 8.16
C SER A 431 -1.23 -7.68 9.02
N LEU A 432 -1.13 -7.51 10.35
CA LEU A 432 -2.27 -7.53 11.29
C LEU A 432 -2.92 -6.13 11.41
N ASP A 433 -3.95 -5.98 12.25
CA ASP A 433 -4.77 -4.75 12.37
C ASP A 433 -4.70 -4.19 13.81
N PRO A 434 -3.85 -3.17 14.10
CA PRO A 434 -3.54 -2.66 15.45
C PRO A 434 -4.67 -1.85 16.13
N LEU A 435 -5.91 -2.17 15.77
CA LEU A 435 -7.16 -1.68 16.30
C LEU A 435 -8.16 -2.84 16.56
N ASN A 436 -7.74 -4.10 16.37
CA ASN A 436 -8.56 -5.32 16.37
C ASN A 436 -8.23 -6.27 17.54
N THR A 437 -8.72 -5.91 18.73
CA THR A 437 -8.53 -6.45 20.11
C THR A 437 -8.65 -7.97 20.37
N THR A 438 -8.50 -8.80 19.35
CA THR A 438 -8.77 -10.23 19.33
C THR A 438 -7.85 -11.03 18.40
N ASP A 439 -7.20 -10.44 17.39
CA ASP A 439 -6.45 -11.25 16.42
C ASP A 439 -5.08 -11.76 16.91
N ALA A 440 -4.51 -11.23 18.00
CA ALA A 440 -3.49 -11.92 18.81
C ALA A 440 -3.84 -13.38 19.19
N SER A 441 -5.15 -13.66 19.30
CA SER A 441 -5.68 -14.97 19.67
C SER A 441 -6.17 -15.82 18.49
N ASP A 442 -6.12 -15.28 17.27
CA ASP A 442 -6.32 -16.04 16.04
C ASP A 442 -5.02 -16.73 15.59
N ASP A 443 -5.19 -17.71 14.70
CA ASP A 443 -4.19 -18.59 14.09
C ASP A 443 -4.40 -18.41 12.57
N PHE A 444 -3.52 -17.64 11.93
CA PHE A 444 -3.84 -16.99 10.65
C PHE A 444 -3.39 -17.80 9.42
N ASP A 445 -2.31 -18.57 9.53
CA ASP A 445 -1.83 -19.50 8.50
C ASP A 445 -2.23 -20.98 8.73
N LEU A 446 -2.74 -21.30 9.93
CA LEU A 446 -3.28 -22.60 10.34
C LEU A 446 -2.23 -23.68 10.66
N ASP A 447 -1.04 -23.26 11.12
CA ASP A 447 -0.01 -24.14 11.70
C ASP A 447 -0.41 -24.66 13.12
N GLY A 448 -1.09 -23.82 13.92
CA GLY A 448 -1.51 -24.13 15.29
C GLY A 448 -0.84 -23.31 16.40
N LEU A 449 0.00 -22.33 16.07
CA LEU A 449 0.41 -21.21 16.93
C LEU A 449 -0.57 -20.04 16.72
N THR A 450 -0.64 -19.08 17.65
CA THR A 450 -1.47 -17.86 17.47
C THR A 450 -0.58 -16.67 17.17
N ASN A 451 -1.14 -15.59 16.63
CA ASN A 451 -0.38 -14.36 16.29
C ASN A 451 0.43 -13.79 17.49
N LEU A 452 -0.04 -13.96 18.73
CA LEU A 452 0.73 -13.61 19.94
C LEU A 452 1.81 -14.66 20.29
N GLY A 453 1.58 -15.93 19.99
CA GLY A 453 2.60 -16.98 20.09
C GLY A 453 3.72 -16.75 19.08
N GLU A 454 3.37 -16.38 17.86
CA GLU A 454 4.26 -15.96 16.78
C GLU A 454 5.17 -14.80 17.21
N TYR A 455 4.57 -13.68 17.66
CA TYR A 455 5.30 -12.55 18.22
C TYR A 455 6.27 -12.94 19.35
N LEU A 456 5.87 -13.86 20.23
CA LEU A 456 6.67 -14.30 21.37
C LEU A 456 7.81 -15.26 21.01
N ASN A 457 7.77 -15.94 19.87
CA ASN A 457 8.81 -16.86 19.39
C ASN A 457 9.58 -16.32 18.16
N THR A 458 9.26 -15.10 17.70
CA THR A 458 9.87 -14.41 16.55
C THR A 458 9.68 -15.10 15.19
N THR A 459 8.59 -15.85 15.05
CA THR A 459 8.11 -16.45 13.81
C THR A 459 7.21 -15.48 13.01
N ASN A 460 6.78 -15.89 11.80
CA ASN A 460 6.01 -15.07 10.86
C ASN A 460 4.55 -15.55 10.71
N PRO A 461 3.52 -14.81 11.20
CA PRO A 461 2.13 -15.28 11.33
C PRO A 461 1.36 -15.46 10.00
N ASN A 462 2.06 -15.41 8.87
CA ASN A 462 1.54 -15.61 7.53
C ASN A 462 2.20 -16.81 6.82
N ASN A 463 3.02 -17.60 7.53
CA ASN A 463 3.88 -18.61 6.94
C ASN A 463 4.20 -19.76 7.94
N PRO A 464 3.54 -20.93 7.80
CA PRO A 464 3.49 -21.99 8.81
C PRO A 464 4.73 -22.93 8.78
N ASP A 465 5.90 -22.36 8.50
CA ASP A 465 7.20 -23.02 8.23
C ASP A 465 8.24 -21.87 8.06
N THR A 466 8.54 -21.15 9.15
CA THR A 466 9.18 -19.81 9.11
C THR A 466 10.55 -19.79 8.43
N ASP A 467 11.37 -20.81 8.60
CA ASP A 467 12.71 -20.91 7.98
C ASP A 467 12.77 -21.80 6.71
N ALA A 468 11.66 -22.46 6.36
CA ALA A 468 11.49 -23.34 5.22
C ALA A 468 12.27 -24.67 5.26
N ASP A 469 12.55 -25.18 6.47
CA ASP A 469 13.02 -26.54 6.74
C ASP A 469 12.00 -27.63 6.33
N GLY A 470 10.70 -27.40 6.53
CA GLY A 470 9.62 -28.36 6.25
C GLY A 470 9.02 -29.07 7.48
N LEU A 471 9.43 -28.71 8.70
CA LEU A 471 8.58 -28.77 9.89
C LEU A 471 7.56 -27.62 9.87
N ASN A 472 6.89 -27.37 11.00
CA ASN A 472 6.03 -26.22 11.20
C ASN A 472 6.25 -25.69 12.62
N ASP A 473 6.20 -24.38 12.77
CA ASP A 473 6.67 -23.62 13.93
C ASP A 473 6.09 -24.13 15.27
N SER A 474 4.80 -24.48 15.29
CA SER A 474 4.10 -25.09 16.43
C SER A 474 4.56 -26.53 16.74
N ALA A 475 4.93 -27.32 15.72
CA ALA A 475 5.52 -28.64 15.93
C ALA A 475 6.98 -28.57 16.42
N GLU A 476 7.74 -27.60 15.97
CA GLU A 476 9.09 -27.35 16.48
C GLU A 476 9.07 -26.96 17.95
N LEU A 477 8.34 -25.90 18.29
CA LEU A 477 8.27 -25.37 19.66
C LEU A 477 7.65 -26.35 20.68
N PHE A 478 6.77 -27.28 20.25
CA PHE A 478 6.01 -28.14 21.18
C PHE A 478 6.17 -29.66 21.00
N LEU A 479 6.77 -30.15 19.91
CA LEU A 479 6.97 -31.59 19.66
C LEU A 479 8.44 -31.98 19.51
N TYR A 480 9.23 -31.24 18.73
CA TYR A 480 10.64 -31.57 18.46
C TYR A 480 11.63 -30.81 19.34
N LEU A 481 11.24 -29.63 19.87
CA LEU A 481 12.03 -28.72 20.70
C LEU A 481 13.21 -28.07 19.97
N THR A 482 13.04 -27.87 18.67
CA THR A 482 13.93 -27.18 17.73
C THR A 482 13.65 -25.67 17.67
N ASN A 483 14.39 -24.93 16.84
CA ASN A 483 14.26 -23.48 16.68
C ASN A 483 13.74 -23.11 15.29
N ALA A 484 12.43 -22.84 15.19
CA ALA A 484 11.67 -22.45 13.99
C ALA A 484 12.09 -21.11 13.30
N THR A 485 13.31 -20.67 13.49
CA THR A 485 13.93 -19.51 12.81
C THR A 485 15.33 -19.85 12.25
N ASN A 486 15.72 -21.12 12.32
CA ASN A 486 17.04 -21.65 11.98
C ASN A 486 16.95 -23.16 11.67
N PRO A 487 17.03 -23.56 10.38
CA PRO A 487 16.60 -24.88 9.90
C PRO A 487 17.58 -26.04 10.22
N ASP A 488 18.56 -25.80 11.09
CA ASP A 488 19.70 -26.66 11.44
C ASP A 488 20.08 -26.29 12.88
N THR A 489 19.28 -26.78 13.84
CA THR A 489 19.21 -26.24 15.22
C THR A 489 20.51 -26.38 16.00
N ASP A 490 21.32 -27.41 15.74
CA ASP A 490 22.61 -27.63 16.42
C ASP A 490 23.86 -27.39 15.56
N ALA A 491 23.69 -27.07 14.28
CA ALA A 491 24.74 -26.74 13.30
C ALA A 491 25.64 -27.92 12.88
N ASP A 492 25.12 -29.15 12.92
CA ASP A 492 25.68 -30.35 12.31
C ASP A 492 25.75 -30.27 10.75
N GLY A 493 24.76 -29.65 10.12
CA GLY A 493 24.63 -29.57 8.66
C GLY A 493 23.63 -30.55 8.01
N LEU A 494 22.92 -31.34 8.81
CA LEU A 494 21.57 -31.79 8.50
C LEU A 494 20.57 -30.63 8.65
N ASN A 495 19.28 -30.93 8.47
CA ASN A 495 18.21 -29.99 8.73
C ASN A 495 17.12 -30.70 9.54
N ASP A 496 16.48 -29.98 10.45
CA ASP A 496 15.70 -30.56 11.55
C ASP A 496 14.59 -31.53 11.08
N SER A 497 13.90 -31.23 9.97
CA SER A 497 12.93 -32.14 9.34
C SER A 497 13.55 -33.40 8.77
N ALA A 498 14.77 -33.34 8.23
CA ALA A 498 15.45 -34.51 7.69
C ALA A 498 15.85 -35.48 8.80
N GLU A 499 16.26 -34.96 9.95
CA GLU A 499 16.60 -35.77 11.11
C GLU A 499 15.39 -36.53 11.65
N VAL A 500 14.35 -35.79 12.03
CA VAL A 500 13.18 -36.37 12.72
C VAL A 500 12.24 -37.15 11.79
N LEU A 501 12.34 -36.96 10.46
CA LEU A 501 11.50 -37.64 9.46
C LEU A 501 12.23 -38.65 8.55
N ILE A 502 13.57 -38.56 8.39
CA ILE A 502 14.35 -39.36 7.41
C ILE A 502 15.46 -40.18 8.06
N TYR A 503 16.26 -39.61 8.97
CA TYR A 503 17.50 -40.23 9.49
C TYR A 503 17.43 -40.80 10.93
N PRO A 504 16.26 -40.78 11.60
CA PRO A 504 16.09 -40.89 13.05
C PRO A 504 17.19 -40.37 14.00
N THR A 505 17.88 -39.28 13.63
CA THR A 505 18.85 -38.57 14.47
C THR A 505 18.15 -37.55 15.39
N ASN A 506 18.92 -36.76 16.16
CA ASN A 506 18.40 -35.81 17.15
C ASN A 506 18.90 -34.38 16.91
N ALA A 507 18.09 -33.58 16.20
CA ALA A 507 18.27 -32.16 15.84
C ALA A 507 18.40 -31.13 16.98
N THR A 508 19.03 -31.52 18.08
CA THR A 508 19.38 -30.68 19.24
C THR A 508 20.74 -31.09 19.83
N ASN A 509 21.48 -31.97 19.15
CA ASN A 509 22.70 -32.63 19.57
C ASN A 509 23.41 -33.26 18.34
N PRO A 510 24.51 -32.67 17.84
CA PRO A 510 25.07 -32.94 16.50
C PRO A 510 25.84 -34.27 16.36
N ASP A 511 25.85 -35.09 17.42
CA ASP A 511 26.57 -36.37 17.56
C ASP A 511 25.62 -37.30 18.34
N THR A 512 24.68 -37.93 17.63
CA THR A 512 23.46 -38.54 18.21
C THR A 512 23.76 -39.71 19.16
N ASP A 513 24.87 -40.43 18.98
CA ASP A 513 25.24 -41.57 19.82
C ASP A 513 26.52 -41.39 20.68
N ALA A 514 27.18 -40.22 20.56
CA ALA A 514 28.30 -39.74 21.36
C ALA A 514 29.63 -40.48 21.13
N ASP A 515 29.95 -40.71 19.86
CA ASP A 515 31.16 -41.43 19.39
C ASP A 515 32.32 -40.49 19.00
N GLY A 516 32.02 -39.25 18.62
CA GLY A 516 32.99 -38.23 18.20
C GLY A 516 32.90 -37.83 16.72
N LEU A 517 32.12 -38.54 15.90
CA LEU A 517 31.65 -38.05 14.60
C LEU A 517 30.40 -37.16 14.77
N ASN A 518 30.04 -36.45 13.70
CA ASN A 518 28.77 -35.72 13.63
C ASN A 518 27.87 -36.35 12.56
N ASP A 519 26.57 -36.31 12.80
CA ASP A 519 25.57 -37.10 12.08
C ASP A 519 25.61 -36.88 10.55
N SER A 520 25.85 -35.65 10.08
CA SER A 520 26.02 -35.35 8.64
C SER A 520 27.31 -35.92 8.05
N ALA A 521 28.40 -35.99 8.82
CA ALA A 521 29.65 -36.59 8.36
C ALA A 521 29.54 -38.11 8.28
N GLU A 522 28.85 -38.73 9.24
CA GLU A 522 28.52 -40.15 9.16
C GLU A 522 27.70 -40.50 7.93
N LEU A 523 26.57 -39.82 7.73
CA LEU A 523 25.62 -40.12 6.64
C LEU A 523 26.19 -39.84 5.24
N PHE A 524 27.13 -38.90 5.09
CA PHE A 524 27.59 -38.42 3.77
C PHE A 524 29.09 -38.52 3.49
N LEU A 525 29.96 -38.63 4.51
CA LEU A 525 31.42 -38.71 4.34
C LEU A 525 31.97 -40.11 4.67
N TYR A 526 31.62 -40.65 5.85
CA TYR A 526 32.16 -41.93 6.33
C TYR A 526 31.27 -43.14 5.99
N LEU A 527 29.97 -42.92 5.82
CA LEU A 527 28.93 -43.91 5.51
C LEU A 527 28.68 -44.94 6.64
N THR A 528 28.91 -44.51 7.87
CA THR A 528 28.61 -45.16 9.15
C THR A 528 27.13 -44.95 9.54
N ASN A 529 26.75 -45.17 10.80
CA ASN A 529 25.36 -45.11 11.25
C ASN A 529 25.22 -44.38 12.60
N ALA A 530 24.92 -43.07 12.52
CA ALA A 530 24.69 -42.07 13.58
C ALA A 530 23.55 -42.35 14.58
N THR A 531 23.41 -43.60 14.99
CA THR A 531 22.51 -44.12 16.04
C THR A 531 23.09 -45.39 16.70
N ASN A 532 24.35 -45.73 16.40
CA ASN A 532 25.09 -46.92 16.80
C ASN A 532 26.63 -46.68 16.65
N PRO A 533 27.37 -46.43 17.75
CA PRO A 533 28.77 -45.96 17.77
C PRO A 533 29.80 -47.11 17.62
N ASP A 534 29.57 -48.01 16.66
CA ASP A 534 30.35 -49.23 16.34
C ASP A 534 29.63 -49.90 15.14
N THR A 535 29.78 -49.35 13.94
CA THR A 535 28.91 -49.65 12.78
C THR A 535 29.00 -51.10 12.32
N ASP A 536 30.18 -51.74 12.40
CA ASP A 536 30.35 -53.12 11.95
C ASP A 536 30.34 -54.19 13.07
N GLY A 537 30.46 -53.78 14.32
CA GLY A 537 30.28 -54.61 15.51
C GLY A 537 31.55 -55.27 16.03
N ASP A 538 32.70 -54.60 15.92
CA ASP A 538 34.03 -55.12 16.29
C ASP A 538 34.56 -54.66 17.65
N LEU A 539 33.81 -53.76 18.31
CA LEU A 539 34.03 -53.16 19.64
C LEU A 539 35.00 -51.97 19.70
N ILE A 540 35.32 -51.35 18.57
CA ILE A 540 35.92 -50.00 18.48
C ILE A 540 34.84 -49.00 18.00
N PRO A 541 34.81 -47.73 18.48
CA PRO A 541 33.91 -46.71 17.94
C PRO A 541 34.40 -46.11 16.62
N ASP A 542 33.45 -45.79 15.74
CA ASP A 542 33.70 -45.32 14.38
C ASP A 542 34.53 -44.02 14.35
N GLY A 543 34.24 -43.08 15.25
CA GLY A 543 34.96 -41.83 15.44
C GLY A 543 36.38 -42.00 15.97
N TRP A 544 36.61 -42.99 16.85
CA TRP A 544 37.97 -43.32 17.29
C TRP A 544 38.78 -43.94 16.15
N GLU A 545 38.16 -44.80 15.33
CA GLU A 545 38.79 -45.33 14.13
C GLU A 545 39.16 -44.23 13.13
N ILE A 546 38.26 -43.27 12.88
CA ILE A 546 38.53 -42.14 11.99
C ILE A 546 39.64 -41.23 12.53
N GLU A 547 39.68 -40.95 13.85
CA GLU A 547 40.78 -40.18 14.46
C GLU A 547 42.13 -40.91 14.32
N ASN A 548 42.12 -42.24 14.45
CA ASN A 548 43.33 -43.08 14.45
C ASN A 548 43.69 -43.68 13.08
N ASN A 549 42.94 -43.37 12.01
CA ASN A 549 43.14 -43.80 10.62
C ASN A 549 42.86 -45.29 10.34
N LEU A 550 41.96 -45.91 11.10
CA LEU A 550 41.39 -47.23 10.84
C LEU A 550 40.18 -47.15 9.86
N LEU A 551 39.25 -48.11 9.87
CA LEU A 551 38.27 -48.34 8.81
C LEU A 551 36.90 -48.82 9.37
N PRO A 552 35.99 -47.91 9.78
CA PRO A 552 34.74 -48.22 10.52
C PRO A 552 33.61 -48.88 9.70
N LEU A 553 33.98 -49.66 8.70
CA LEU A 553 33.12 -50.48 7.86
C LEU A 553 33.77 -51.85 7.57
N LEU A 554 34.80 -52.22 8.33
CA LEU A 554 35.61 -53.42 8.19
C LEU A 554 36.17 -53.87 9.55
N PHE A 555 35.50 -54.83 10.19
CA PHE A 555 35.94 -55.58 11.37
C PHE A 555 37.46 -55.90 11.33
N ASP A 556 38.26 -55.08 11.99
CA ASP A 556 39.73 -55.08 11.95
C ASP A 556 40.38 -55.01 13.34
N SER A 557 39.59 -54.83 14.41
CA SER A 557 40.01 -54.84 15.82
C SER A 557 40.93 -55.99 16.29
N PRO A 558 40.95 -57.19 15.67
CA PRO A 558 41.92 -58.26 15.95
C PRO A 558 43.25 -58.17 15.17
N TYR A 559 43.46 -57.15 14.34
CA TYR A 559 44.72 -56.89 13.64
C TYR A 559 45.71 -56.11 14.52
N ASP A 560 46.96 -56.13 14.08
CA ASP A 560 48.17 -55.64 14.76
C ASP A 560 48.93 -54.90 13.64
N ASN A 561 48.74 -53.58 13.59
CA ASN A 561 48.99 -52.77 12.39
C ASN A 561 50.46 -52.32 12.26
N ASP A 562 51.15 -52.11 13.37
CA ASP A 562 52.57 -51.76 13.45
C ASP A 562 53.50 -52.96 13.74
N SER A 563 52.93 -54.11 14.17
CA SER A 563 53.61 -55.36 14.57
C SER A 563 54.26 -55.36 15.97
N ASP A 564 53.68 -54.62 16.94
CA ASP A 564 54.08 -54.57 18.36
C ASP A 564 53.59 -55.77 19.22
N TYR A 565 52.58 -56.52 18.77
CA TYR A 565 51.81 -57.56 19.51
C TYR A 565 50.63 -57.07 20.40
N LEU A 566 50.37 -55.76 20.50
CA LEU A 566 49.03 -55.26 20.81
C LEU A 566 48.12 -55.43 19.56
N SER A 567 46.86 -55.03 19.65
CA SER A 567 45.92 -55.12 18.52
C SER A 567 44.96 -53.97 18.57
N ASN A 568 44.44 -53.50 17.44
CA ASN A 568 43.63 -52.28 17.33
C ASN A 568 42.57 -52.14 18.45
N TYR A 569 41.86 -53.23 18.82
CA TYR A 569 40.94 -53.27 19.98
C TYR A 569 41.60 -52.91 21.32
N LEU A 570 42.73 -53.54 21.62
CA LEU A 570 43.48 -53.33 22.85
C LEU A 570 44.11 -51.94 22.87
N GLU A 571 44.53 -51.43 21.74
CA GLU A 571 45.09 -50.07 21.61
C GLU A 571 44.04 -49.02 21.95
N TYR A 572 42.82 -49.18 21.43
CA TYR A 572 41.65 -48.41 21.89
C TYR A 572 41.39 -48.56 23.41
N GLN A 573 41.55 -49.76 23.99
CA GLN A 573 41.38 -49.97 25.44
C GLN A 573 42.51 -49.40 26.32
N TYR A 574 43.71 -49.20 25.77
CA TYR A 574 44.87 -48.64 26.49
C TYR A 574 45.12 -47.15 26.17
N GLY A 575 44.54 -46.62 25.09
CA GLY A 575 44.74 -45.24 24.62
C GLY A 575 46.01 -45.05 23.79
N THR A 576 46.53 -46.12 23.19
CA THR A 576 47.77 -46.12 22.38
C THR A 576 47.48 -45.98 20.89
N ASN A 577 48.53 -45.74 20.08
CA ASN A 577 48.40 -45.38 18.66
C ASN A 577 48.60 -46.61 17.74
N PRO A 578 47.57 -47.08 17.00
CA PRO A 578 47.64 -48.28 16.14
C PRO A 578 48.58 -48.21 14.93
N HIS A 579 49.45 -47.20 14.87
CA HIS A 579 50.45 -46.99 13.84
C HIS A 579 51.84 -46.59 14.38
N ASP A 580 52.09 -46.60 15.71
CA ASP A 580 53.38 -46.23 16.31
C ASP A 580 53.70 -47.03 17.58
N SER A 581 54.59 -48.02 17.43
CA SER A 581 54.89 -49.10 18.40
C SER A 581 55.69 -48.69 19.66
N ASP A 582 55.62 -47.42 20.07
CA ASP A 582 56.38 -46.78 21.15
C ASP A 582 55.68 -45.43 21.44
N THR A 583 54.40 -45.47 21.88
CA THR A 583 53.48 -44.31 21.86
C THR A 583 54.02 -43.12 22.67
N ASP A 584 54.75 -43.36 23.77
CA ASP A 584 55.33 -42.31 24.61
C ASP A 584 56.81 -41.97 24.30
N GLY A 585 57.50 -42.84 23.56
CA GLY A 585 58.88 -42.64 23.08
C GLY A 585 59.99 -42.97 24.08
N ASP A 586 59.75 -43.78 25.12
CA ASP A 586 60.79 -44.23 26.06
C ASP A 586 61.77 -45.27 25.45
N GLY A 587 61.33 -46.03 24.42
CA GLY A 587 62.10 -47.07 23.74
C GLY A 587 61.80 -48.53 24.14
N TYR A 588 60.71 -48.81 24.85
CA TYR A 588 60.04 -50.12 24.83
C TYR A 588 58.96 -50.14 23.73
N SER A 589 57.91 -50.95 23.90
CA SER A 589 56.77 -50.99 22.98
C SER A 589 55.51 -51.27 23.77
N ASP A 590 54.39 -50.68 23.35
CA ASP A 590 53.15 -50.61 24.10
C ASP A 590 52.64 -52.00 24.52
N GLY A 591 52.68 -52.99 23.61
CA GLY A 591 52.35 -54.38 23.89
C GLY A 591 53.36 -55.07 24.82
N ALA A 592 54.64 -54.68 24.78
CA ALA A 592 55.65 -55.19 25.72
C ALA A 592 55.45 -54.63 27.16
N GLU A 593 54.97 -53.40 27.28
CA GLU A 593 54.62 -52.72 28.52
C GLU A 593 53.34 -53.28 29.15
N VAL A 594 52.28 -53.42 28.34
CA VAL A 594 51.04 -54.11 28.71
C VAL A 594 51.31 -55.55 29.18
N ILE A 595 52.27 -56.25 28.56
CA ILE A 595 52.74 -57.59 29.01
C ILE A 595 53.57 -57.52 30.29
N ALA A 596 54.32 -56.45 30.53
CA ALA A 596 55.09 -56.23 31.76
C ALA A 596 54.21 -55.81 32.95
N GLY A 597 53.06 -55.17 32.67
CA GLY A 597 52.15 -54.58 33.65
C GLY A 597 52.52 -53.13 34.01
N THR A 598 53.10 -52.39 33.07
CA THR A 598 53.44 -50.95 33.15
C THR A 598 52.47 -50.12 32.29
N ASP A 599 52.51 -48.80 32.42
CA ASP A 599 51.59 -47.86 31.76
C ASP A 599 52.21 -47.30 30.45
N PRO A 600 51.77 -47.72 29.23
CA PRO A 600 52.39 -47.36 27.94
C PRO A 600 52.18 -45.89 27.52
N LEU A 601 51.76 -45.03 28.45
CA LEU A 601 51.53 -43.60 28.27
C LEU A 601 52.30 -42.74 29.31
N ASP A 602 53.14 -43.34 30.17
CA ASP A 602 54.06 -42.62 31.07
C ASP A 602 55.52 -43.08 30.87
N PRO A 603 56.38 -42.27 30.20
CA PRO A 603 57.77 -42.62 29.81
C PRO A 603 58.75 -42.64 31.00
N ASN A 604 58.24 -42.99 32.18
CA ASN A 604 58.91 -43.12 33.46
C ASN A 604 58.61 -44.47 34.13
N ASP A 605 57.56 -45.23 33.75
CA ASP A 605 57.17 -46.51 34.40
C ASP A 605 57.88 -47.75 33.80
N LEU A 606 59.15 -47.59 33.41
CA LEU A 606 59.89 -48.52 32.55
C LEU A 606 59.84 -50.02 32.98
N PRO A 607 59.64 -50.97 32.03
CA PRO A 607 59.66 -52.41 32.28
C PRO A 607 60.91 -52.97 33.01
N PRO A 608 60.76 -54.03 33.84
CA PRO A 608 61.86 -54.60 34.62
C PRO A 608 63.03 -55.19 33.80
N LYS A 609 64.17 -54.50 33.84
CA LYS A 609 65.37 -54.69 32.97
C LYS A 609 66.09 -56.04 33.00
N ASP A 610 65.73 -56.97 33.90
CA ASP A 610 66.36 -58.30 34.04
C ASP A 610 65.44 -59.47 33.63
N SER A 611 64.23 -59.18 33.11
CA SER A 611 63.24 -60.19 32.73
C SER A 611 63.32 -60.59 31.26
N ASN A 612 63.49 -61.88 31.00
CA ASN A 612 63.48 -62.45 29.66
C ASN A 612 62.02 -62.65 29.19
N TRP A 613 61.35 -61.58 28.74
CA TRP A 613 59.91 -61.58 28.40
C TRP A 613 59.54 -62.38 27.14
N LEU A 614 60.48 -62.58 26.22
CA LEU A 614 60.31 -63.24 24.92
C LEU A 614 59.57 -64.60 24.93
N PRO A 615 59.71 -65.48 25.95
CA PRO A 615 58.95 -66.74 26.03
C PRO A 615 57.53 -66.59 26.64
N ILE A 616 57.21 -65.46 27.25
CA ILE A 616 55.93 -65.21 27.94
C ILE A 616 54.91 -64.58 26.98
N ALA A 617 55.32 -63.58 26.18
CA ALA A 617 54.48 -62.94 25.17
C ALA A 617 53.79 -63.96 24.25
N ILE A 618 54.55 -64.94 23.75
CA ILE A 618 54.09 -66.05 22.88
C ILE A 618 53.00 -66.92 23.56
N ILE A 619 53.00 -67.01 24.89
CA ILE A 619 52.04 -67.80 25.68
C ILE A 619 50.79 -66.98 26.01
N ILE A 620 50.89 -65.67 26.15
CA ILE A 620 49.75 -64.79 26.44
C ILE A 620 48.96 -64.48 25.17
N SER A 621 49.60 -64.11 24.06
CA SER A 621 48.89 -63.81 22.79
C SER A 621 48.11 -65.02 22.27
N SER A 622 48.67 -66.23 22.37
CA SER A 622 47.99 -67.48 22.00
C SER A 622 46.84 -67.89 22.95
N VAL A 623 46.70 -67.23 24.11
CA VAL A 623 45.53 -67.34 25.00
C VAL A 623 44.52 -66.22 24.74
N ALA A 624 44.97 -64.99 24.45
CA ALA A 624 44.11 -63.85 24.09
C ALA A 624 43.31 -64.14 22.81
N ILE A 625 43.99 -64.53 21.73
CA ILE A 625 43.36 -64.92 20.45
C ILE A 625 42.34 -66.06 20.66
N ALA A 626 42.64 -67.01 21.57
CA ALA A 626 41.72 -68.08 21.91
C ALA A 626 40.50 -67.61 22.74
N ALA A 627 40.64 -66.56 23.56
CA ALA A 627 39.54 -65.96 24.31
C ALA A 627 38.57 -65.21 23.38
N SER A 628 39.08 -64.38 22.45
CA SER A 628 38.26 -63.65 21.47
C SER A 628 37.44 -64.63 20.60
N ILE A 629 38.05 -65.72 20.13
CA ILE A 629 37.35 -66.78 19.38
C ILE A 629 36.27 -67.50 20.21
N VAL A 630 36.44 -67.61 21.55
CA VAL A 630 35.43 -68.20 22.44
C VAL A 630 34.26 -67.24 22.70
N ILE A 631 34.51 -65.93 22.81
CA ILE A 631 33.48 -64.89 22.93
C ILE A 631 32.64 -64.84 21.65
N PHE A 632 33.30 -64.79 20.48
CA PHE A 632 32.71 -64.89 19.14
C PHE A 632 31.77 -66.11 19.02
N GLY A 633 32.21 -67.28 19.50
CA GLY A 633 31.41 -68.51 19.51
C GLY A 633 30.20 -68.52 20.46
N PHE A 634 30.12 -67.58 21.41
CA PHE A 634 29.01 -67.48 22.37
C PHE A 634 27.95 -66.47 21.90
N LEU A 635 28.37 -65.29 21.41
CA LEU A 635 27.49 -64.23 20.92
C LEU A 635 26.64 -64.72 19.73
N HIS A 636 27.25 -65.45 18.79
CA HIS A 636 26.57 -66.02 17.60
C HIS A 636 25.45 -67.04 17.91
N ARG A 637 25.18 -67.37 19.18
CA ARG A 637 24.03 -68.20 19.60
C ARG A 637 22.79 -67.40 19.99
N LEU A 638 22.90 -66.09 20.22
CA LEU A 638 21.77 -65.21 20.48
C LEU A 638 21.10 -64.83 19.16
N ARG A 639 20.25 -65.72 18.63
CA ARG A 639 19.37 -65.38 17.51
C ARG A 639 18.48 -64.20 17.90
N PRO A 640 18.35 -63.15 17.06
CA PRO A 640 17.39 -62.10 17.31
C PRO A 640 15.98 -62.69 17.42
N ILE A 641 15.25 -62.29 18.45
CA ILE A 641 13.85 -62.66 18.63
C ILE A 641 13.09 -61.99 17.49
N LYS A 642 12.45 -62.79 16.62
CA LYS A 642 11.58 -62.23 15.57
C LYS A 642 10.52 -61.34 16.23
N PRO A 643 10.36 -60.07 15.82
CA PRO A 643 9.34 -59.20 16.40
C PRO A 643 7.97 -59.84 16.23
N THR A 644 7.22 -59.94 17.33
CA THR A 644 5.83 -60.37 17.27
C THR A 644 5.03 -59.35 16.45
N PRO A 645 4.18 -59.78 15.50
CA PRO A 645 3.35 -58.84 14.75
C PRO A 645 2.46 -58.05 15.72
N PRO A 646 2.28 -56.73 15.50
CA PRO A 646 1.56 -55.88 16.43
C PRO A 646 0.11 -56.37 16.61
N SER A 647 -0.36 -56.36 17.86
CA SER A 647 -1.75 -56.63 18.17
C SER A 647 -2.68 -55.65 17.45
N PRO A 648 -3.80 -56.09 16.86
CA PRO A 648 -4.70 -55.19 16.15
C PRO A 648 -5.24 -54.12 17.10
N LYS A 649 -4.98 -52.84 16.79
CA LYS A 649 -5.49 -51.69 17.55
C LYS A 649 -7.01 -51.81 17.71
N SER A 650 -7.52 -51.65 18.93
CA SER A 650 -8.95 -51.63 19.20
C SER A 650 -9.61 -50.46 18.48
N ALA A 651 -10.54 -50.74 17.57
CA ALA A 651 -11.25 -49.70 16.83
C ALA A 651 -12.04 -48.76 17.77
N PRO A 652 -12.12 -47.46 17.46
CA PRO A 652 -12.92 -46.52 18.24
C PRO A 652 -14.43 -46.86 18.17
N PRO A 653 -15.21 -46.53 19.21
CA PRO A 653 -16.63 -46.86 19.27
C PRO A 653 -17.43 -46.13 18.18
N ALA A 654 -18.17 -46.88 17.37
CA ALA A 654 -18.91 -46.34 16.24
C ALA A 654 -20.04 -45.35 16.65
N PRO A 655 -20.31 -44.31 15.84
CA PRO A 655 -21.32 -43.30 16.16
C PRO A 655 -22.74 -43.88 16.15
N LYS A 656 -23.54 -43.53 17.17
CA LYS A 656 -24.96 -43.93 17.27
C LYS A 656 -25.79 -43.26 16.18
N LYS A 657 -26.27 -44.03 15.20
CA LYS A 657 -27.30 -43.57 14.26
C LYS A 657 -28.67 -43.41 14.95
N PRO A 658 -29.50 -42.45 14.53
CA PRO A 658 -30.80 -42.19 15.15
C PRO A 658 -31.84 -43.26 14.80
N GLY A 659 -32.64 -43.67 15.79
CA GLY A 659 -33.84 -44.47 15.57
C GLY A 659 -35.03 -43.61 15.16
N LYS A 660 -35.96 -44.17 14.36
CA LYS A 660 -37.24 -43.55 14.03
C LYS A 660 -38.40 -44.53 14.21
N GLY A 661 -39.19 -44.29 15.26
CA GLY A 661 -40.58 -44.75 15.43
C GLY A 661 -40.78 -46.24 15.75
N PRO A 662 -42.02 -46.63 16.11
CA PRO A 662 -43.17 -45.75 16.36
C PRO A 662 -43.04 -44.93 17.67
#